data_AF-A0A0F9HI54-F1
#
_entry.id   AF-A0A0F9HI54-F1
#
_cell.length_a   1.000
_cell.length_b   1.000
_cell.length_c   1.000
_cell.angle_alpha   90.00
_cell.angle_beta   90.00
_cell.angle_gamma   90.00
#
_symmetry.space_group_name_H-M   'P 1'
#
loop_
_entity.id
_entity.type
_entity.pdbx_description
1 polymer ?
#
loop_
_entity_poly.entity_id
_entity_poly.type
_entity_poly.pdbx_seq_one_letter_code
_entity_poly.pdbx_strand_id
1 'polypeptide(L)'
;MPKIDDDLIKKNKKKPSFDNVKALFDEPLPTDKDLSKVGKEKPTFDNANALFDEPLPTDKDLSKVGKEKPTFDNVNALFDEPPLPNEVDKASEIDSLVINIPNFQEIVRKNIKKLVKSIECTQEQKKIILSESEKILKKHILKAKDDIIDIHKSSSSSGHAAAIIYAVLVSIENMPKISGKKLAEMAQVSVTLANKLYGKWYESLAPRFIFAFNQLKKAREQIFLYIFEQLMDNKLSSTIDTLKIITHLKNITINDTKIKLTNEEIKMLQKVMNTYLEAFNKYLIDMVKIAKLMITSIKSHNIIKAHFSVKDFVKYFINEGINLQLSDDNLFLIFGEIFKKLGQSKFSNIIPSRFGEGFGNIKQSVTGARIKLYIMKYLHRGIYFDHKDGIAKCPDCLSEKKISNISQRIQAKDFHHSSWSETYEIEKAIDIKFSARELYHLFSKDRGNPYFLQDLLTVIEEDNKIHFKCSCHHKLIHTPLFNYFKKLICWENIPNEFPQDIFDLPAEIIHILITACLGSANIQYIGISDIKKKILGIRFIILYYIKKKYIIDLIYEGVCPICKEFNTKDHLPIFEFNHLTEVLYDLGKKTSKQRDIEKIKEKSAISFYNNTCSEIVKLLEKQKGGYICRDCHRTIHTKRERINMIYDDYDRVKIEQIDYDNTIKGFLDNLIYSKNSIRNPLKTQFDRHDSFLKWLLALYDLSKNKGFNEGITRQELREHLNNRGAYKYIFEKRKISEKYIKIVAGRQTGGESTLYYIKPEGKKIIHLIKYFQEYFKNTTPIRLGKMK
;
A
#
# COMPACT_ATOMS: atom_id res chain seq x y z
N MET A 1 -14.00 0.08 24.48
CA MET A 1 -14.20 -0.41 23.09
C MET A 1 -15.42 -1.31 23.11
N PRO A 2 -16.47 -1.07 22.32
CA PRO A 2 -17.52 -2.07 22.17
C PRO A 2 -16.91 -3.29 21.46
N LYS A 3 -17.15 -4.48 22.01
CA LYS A 3 -16.75 -5.76 21.41
C LYS A 3 -17.50 -5.89 20.09
N ILE A 4 -16.77 -5.92 18.98
CA ILE A 4 -17.31 -6.42 17.72
C ILE A 4 -17.67 -7.89 17.98
N ASP A 5 -18.88 -8.26 17.59
CA ASP A 5 -19.46 -9.58 17.83
C ASP A 5 -18.63 -10.67 17.13
N ASP A 6 -17.81 -11.38 17.92
CA ASP A 6 -16.92 -12.46 17.46
C ASP A 6 -17.68 -13.61 16.77
N ASP A 7 -19.00 -13.70 16.95
CA ASP A 7 -19.83 -14.75 16.34
C ASP A 7 -20.17 -14.49 14.87
N LEU A 8 -20.10 -13.23 14.41
CA LEU A 8 -20.21 -12.88 12.98
C LEU A 8 -18.94 -13.26 12.19
N ILE A 9 -17.77 -13.25 12.85
CA ILE A 9 -16.48 -13.61 12.26
C ILE A 9 -16.31 -15.15 12.23
N LYS A 10 -16.81 -15.86 13.25
CA LYS A 10 -16.70 -17.34 13.32
C LYS A 10 -17.62 -18.07 12.34
N LYS A 11 -18.80 -17.53 12.01
CA LYS A 11 -19.74 -18.18 11.06
C LYS A 11 -19.29 -18.13 9.59
N ASN A 12 -18.23 -17.39 9.24
CA ASN A 12 -17.67 -17.29 7.89
C ASN A 12 -16.37 -18.09 7.67
N LYS A 13 -15.99 -19.00 8.58
CA LYS A 13 -14.79 -19.86 8.47
C LYS A 13 -14.93 -21.01 7.44
N LYS A 14 -15.38 -20.73 6.22
CA LYS A 14 -14.98 -21.53 5.05
C LYS A 14 -13.81 -20.80 4.40
N LYS A 15 -12.66 -21.47 4.33
CA LYS A 15 -11.52 -21.08 3.46
C LYS A 15 -12.10 -20.58 2.14
N PRO A 16 -11.82 -19.35 1.68
CA PRO A 16 -12.26 -18.94 0.36
C PRO A 16 -11.51 -19.83 -0.65
N SER A 17 -12.24 -20.64 -1.41
CA SER A 17 -11.67 -21.20 -2.63
C SER A 17 -11.43 -20.05 -3.60
N PHE A 18 -10.39 -20.20 -4.41
CA PHE A 18 -9.94 -19.28 -5.46
C PHE A 18 -11.07 -18.83 -6.42
N ASP A 19 -12.22 -19.52 -6.41
CA ASP A 19 -13.36 -19.28 -7.28
C ASP A 19 -14.29 -18.14 -6.81
N ASN A 20 -14.33 -17.82 -5.51
CA ASN A 20 -15.28 -16.83 -4.97
C ASN A 20 -14.88 -15.36 -5.18
N VAL A 21 -13.58 -15.08 -5.39
CA VAL A 21 -13.06 -13.74 -5.72
C VAL A 21 -13.08 -13.49 -7.23
N LYS A 22 -13.12 -14.56 -8.03
CA LYS A 22 -13.10 -14.55 -9.50
C LYS A 22 -14.38 -13.94 -10.10
N ALA A 23 -15.53 -14.18 -9.47
CA ALA A 23 -16.84 -13.69 -9.92
C ALA A 23 -16.98 -12.15 -9.91
N LEU A 24 -16.11 -11.43 -9.21
CA LEU A 24 -16.14 -9.95 -9.13
C LEU A 24 -15.45 -9.26 -10.32
N PHE A 25 -14.72 -10.01 -11.16
CA PHE A 25 -14.00 -9.50 -12.35
C PHE A 25 -14.75 -9.72 -13.67
N ASP A 26 -15.96 -10.27 -13.59
CA ASP A 26 -16.85 -10.57 -14.70
C ASP A 26 -17.81 -9.42 -15.04
N GLU A 27 -17.69 -8.27 -14.35
CA GLU A 27 -18.41 -7.05 -14.77
C GLU A 27 -17.90 -6.57 -16.15
N PRO A 28 -18.81 -6.31 -17.11
CA PRO A 28 -18.45 -5.92 -18.47
C PRO A 28 -17.80 -4.52 -18.50
N LEU A 29 -16.85 -4.32 -19.41
CA LEU A 29 -16.39 -2.98 -19.78
C LEU A 29 -17.53 -2.20 -20.45
N PRO A 30 -17.60 -0.86 -20.29
CA PRO A 30 -18.54 -0.03 -21.05
C PRO A 30 -18.29 -0.21 -22.55
N THR A 31 -19.36 -0.33 -23.34
CA THR A 31 -19.27 -0.42 -24.79
C THR A 31 -19.21 0.98 -25.41
N ASP A 32 -18.71 1.13 -26.64
CA ASP A 32 -18.69 2.43 -27.35
C ASP A 32 -20.10 3.05 -27.50
N LYS A 33 -21.17 2.26 -27.38
CA LYS A 33 -22.57 2.72 -27.34
C LYS A 33 -22.93 3.46 -26.05
N ASP A 34 -22.22 3.21 -24.95
CA ASP A 34 -22.45 3.82 -23.64
C ASP A 34 -21.78 5.21 -23.56
N LEU A 35 -20.77 5.47 -24.39
CA LEU A 35 -20.01 6.74 -24.44
C LEU A 35 -20.57 7.75 -25.46
N SER A 36 -21.42 7.33 -26.40
CA SER A 36 -21.96 8.23 -27.44
C SER A 36 -23.22 9.00 -27.01
N LYS A 37 -23.70 8.85 -25.77
CA LYS A 37 -24.93 9.50 -25.27
C LYS A 37 -24.74 10.68 -24.32
N VAL A 38 -23.51 11.13 -24.06
CA VAL A 38 -23.25 12.28 -23.19
C VAL A 38 -22.70 13.47 -24.00
N GLY A 39 -23.63 14.34 -24.40
CA GLY A 39 -23.46 15.81 -24.39
C GLY A 39 -22.38 16.43 -25.28
N LYS A 40 -22.75 16.76 -26.51
CA LYS A 40 -22.16 17.87 -27.27
C LYS A 40 -22.65 19.20 -26.71
N GLU A 41 -22.02 19.73 -25.67
CA GLU A 41 -22.11 21.16 -25.34
C GLU A 41 -20.73 21.67 -24.90
N LYS A 42 -20.16 22.56 -25.71
CA LYS A 42 -18.96 23.34 -25.36
C LYS A 42 -19.40 24.49 -24.46
N PRO A 43 -18.85 24.66 -23.25
CA PRO A 43 -18.90 25.95 -22.58
C PRO A 43 -17.84 26.86 -23.20
N THR A 44 -18.28 27.94 -23.84
CA THR A 44 -17.46 29.10 -24.18
C THR A 44 -17.07 29.83 -22.90
N PHE A 45 -15.78 29.94 -22.61
CA PHE A 45 -15.24 30.82 -21.58
C PHE A 45 -14.57 32.01 -22.29
N ASP A 46 -15.36 33.06 -22.50
CA ASP A 46 -14.86 34.40 -22.76
C ASP A 46 -14.80 35.18 -21.43
N ASN A 47 -13.83 36.08 -21.32
CA ASN A 47 -13.56 37.04 -20.23
C ASN A 47 -12.79 36.54 -19.00
N ALA A 48 -11.46 36.46 -19.13
CA ALA A 48 -10.52 36.95 -18.11
C ALA A 48 -9.09 37.04 -18.68
N ASN A 49 -8.89 37.83 -19.74
CA ASN A 49 -7.55 38.24 -20.19
C ASN A 49 -7.64 39.69 -20.66
N ALA A 50 -7.57 40.60 -19.70
CA ALA A 50 -7.29 42.01 -19.94
C ALA A 50 -6.43 42.49 -18.78
N LEU A 51 -5.11 42.36 -18.94
CA LEU A 51 -4.06 43.24 -18.43
C LEU A 51 -2.70 42.54 -18.62
N PHE A 52 -1.79 43.26 -19.28
CA PHE A 52 -0.35 43.02 -19.47
C PHE A 52 0.09 42.31 -20.77
N ASP A 53 0.11 43.09 -21.86
CA ASP A 53 1.14 43.04 -22.93
C ASP A 53 2.46 43.62 -22.35
N GLU A 54 3.66 43.09 -22.63
CA GLU A 54 4.47 43.32 -23.85
C GLU A 54 5.69 42.33 -23.91
N PRO A 55 6.44 42.24 -25.03
CA PRO A 55 6.97 40.98 -25.56
C PRO A 55 8.51 40.88 -25.74
N LEU A 56 8.91 39.77 -26.38
CA LEU A 56 10.14 39.49 -27.17
C LEU A 56 11.29 38.71 -26.47
N PRO A 57 12.18 38.01 -27.22
CA PRO A 57 12.11 37.56 -28.63
C PRO A 57 12.45 36.07 -28.85
N THR A 58 12.05 35.57 -30.02
CA THR A 58 12.53 34.36 -30.71
C THR A 58 13.72 34.67 -31.60
N ASP A 59 14.63 33.71 -31.79
CA ASP A 59 15.21 33.26 -33.08
C ASP A 59 16.30 32.22 -32.80
N LYS A 60 16.22 30.98 -33.31
CA LYS A 60 16.51 30.46 -34.67
C LYS A 60 17.99 30.11 -34.89
N ASP A 61 18.14 28.86 -35.34
CA ASP A 61 19.13 28.27 -36.23
C ASP A 61 20.61 28.62 -36.06
N LEU A 62 21.43 27.58 -35.83
CA LEU A 62 22.70 27.43 -36.53
C LEU A 62 23.07 25.95 -36.68
N SER A 63 23.60 25.63 -37.85
CA SER A 63 23.71 24.31 -38.44
C SER A 63 25.18 23.94 -38.74
N LYS A 64 25.45 22.63 -38.83
CA LYS A 64 26.49 21.93 -39.64
C LYS A 64 27.97 22.00 -39.21
N VAL A 65 28.66 20.84 -39.25
CA VAL A 65 29.64 20.37 -40.29
C VAL A 65 30.60 19.31 -39.70
N GLY A 66 30.91 18.25 -40.47
CA GLY A 66 32.19 17.51 -40.43
C GLY A 66 32.08 16.00 -40.18
N LYS A 67 32.14 15.13 -41.22
CA LYS A 67 33.34 14.40 -41.76
C LYS A 67 33.72 13.16 -40.89
N GLU A 68 34.11 11.98 -41.35
CA GLU A 68 34.57 11.39 -42.63
C GLU A 68 34.51 9.84 -42.46
N LYS A 69 34.47 9.06 -43.56
CA LYS A 69 34.68 7.60 -43.59
C LYS A 69 36.18 7.26 -43.53
N PRO A 70 36.56 6.02 -43.22
CA PRO A 70 37.09 5.18 -44.29
C PRO A 70 36.65 3.69 -44.25
N THR A 71 36.60 3.10 -45.44
CA THR A 71 36.64 1.68 -45.80
C THR A 71 38.08 1.14 -45.74
N PHE A 72 38.28 -0.19 -45.64
CA PHE A 72 39.21 -0.99 -46.48
C PHE A 72 39.26 -2.48 -46.04
N ASP A 73 38.91 -3.37 -46.97
CA ASP A 73 39.50 -4.64 -47.45
C ASP A 73 39.86 -5.87 -46.58
N ASN A 74 39.24 -6.99 -47.00
CA ASN A 74 39.78 -8.29 -47.45
C ASN A 74 41.20 -8.73 -47.05
N VAL A 75 41.31 -9.97 -46.53
CA VAL A 75 42.39 -10.93 -46.87
C VAL A 75 41.85 -12.38 -46.86
N ASN A 76 42.06 -13.08 -47.98
CA ASN A 76 41.91 -14.53 -48.20
C ASN A 76 43.17 -15.32 -47.75
N ALA A 77 43.03 -16.62 -47.46
CA ALA A 77 43.94 -17.73 -47.85
C ALA A 77 43.57 -19.00 -47.04
N LEU A 78 43.08 -20.09 -47.67
CA LEU A 78 43.81 -21.19 -48.36
C LEU A 78 44.51 -22.16 -47.39
N PHE A 79 44.20 -23.46 -47.48
CA PHE A 79 45.11 -24.53 -47.96
C PHE A 79 44.57 -25.95 -47.65
N ASP A 80 44.23 -26.66 -48.74
CA ASP A 80 44.59 -28.03 -49.18
C ASP A 80 44.72 -29.23 -48.21
N GLU A 81 44.02 -30.30 -48.59
CA GLU A 81 44.24 -31.70 -48.19
C GLU A 81 45.31 -32.39 -49.06
N PRO A 82 45.91 -33.48 -48.55
CA PRO A 82 46.36 -34.59 -49.40
C PRO A 82 45.87 -36.00 -48.93
N PRO A 83 45.99 -37.06 -49.77
CA PRO A 83 45.13 -38.26 -49.71
C PRO A 83 45.81 -39.58 -49.28
N LEU A 84 44.95 -40.54 -48.86
CA LEU A 84 44.95 -42.03 -48.99
C LEU A 84 46.20 -42.89 -48.63
N PRO A 85 46.02 -44.13 -48.08
CA PRO A 85 45.85 -45.32 -48.94
C PRO A 85 44.91 -46.44 -48.43
N ASN A 86 44.55 -47.33 -49.37
CA ASN A 86 43.72 -48.54 -49.27
C ASN A 86 44.40 -49.72 -48.53
N GLU A 87 43.62 -50.63 -47.96
CA GLU A 87 43.95 -52.07 -47.95
C GLU A 87 42.72 -52.99 -47.70
N VAL A 88 42.40 -53.76 -48.75
CA VAL A 88 42.08 -55.21 -48.89
C VAL A 88 41.16 -55.97 -47.91
N ASP A 89 40.31 -56.79 -48.55
CA ASP A 89 39.28 -57.74 -48.10
C ASP A 89 39.65 -58.81 -47.05
N LYS A 90 38.61 -59.30 -46.34
CA LYS A 90 38.29 -60.74 -46.24
C LYS A 90 36.85 -60.99 -45.73
N ALA A 91 36.19 -61.93 -46.38
CA ALA A 91 34.79 -62.33 -46.21
C ALA A 91 34.60 -63.55 -45.27
N SER A 92 33.32 -63.90 -45.07
CA SER A 92 32.70 -65.03 -44.33
C SER A 92 32.42 -64.75 -42.85
N GLU A 93 31.23 -65.00 -42.26
CA GLU A 93 30.21 -66.03 -42.51
C GLU A 93 28.78 -65.47 -42.33
N ILE A 94 27.81 -66.08 -43.02
CA ILE A 94 26.38 -65.80 -42.92
C ILE A 94 25.86 -66.44 -41.64
N ASP A 95 25.54 -65.62 -40.65
CA ASP A 95 24.91 -66.06 -39.41
C ASP A 95 23.55 -65.38 -39.24
N SER A 96 22.49 -66.19 -39.16
CA SER A 96 21.06 -65.84 -39.04
C SER A 96 20.71 -64.44 -38.49
N LEU A 97 20.06 -63.62 -39.34
CA LEU A 97 19.83 -62.17 -39.19
C LEU A 97 18.94 -61.70 -38.02
N VAL A 98 18.23 -62.57 -37.30
CA VAL A 98 17.14 -62.12 -36.41
C VAL A 98 17.55 -62.12 -34.93
N ILE A 99 17.66 -60.93 -34.33
CA ILE A 99 17.87 -60.75 -32.89
C ILE A 99 16.60 -61.11 -32.10
N ASN A 100 16.74 -61.64 -30.88
CA ASN A 100 15.61 -61.76 -29.95
C ASN A 100 15.23 -60.36 -29.45
N ILE A 101 14.23 -59.76 -30.11
CA ILE A 101 13.78 -58.39 -29.89
C ILE A 101 13.41 -58.10 -28.42
N PRO A 102 12.63 -58.96 -27.71
CA PRO A 102 12.39 -58.80 -26.28
C PRO A 102 13.66 -58.71 -25.42
N ASN A 103 14.61 -59.63 -25.63
CA ASN A 103 15.85 -59.67 -24.87
C ASN A 103 16.72 -58.42 -25.13
N PHE A 104 16.85 -58.01 -26.39
CA PHE A 104 17.56 -56.79 -26.76
C PHE A 104 16.95 -55.54 -26.10
N GLN A 105 15.62 -55.41 -26.11
CA GLN A 105 14.92 -54.28 -25.49
C GLN A 105 15.21 -54.17 -23.98
N GLU A 106 15.22 -55.29 -23.25
CA GLU A 106 15.53 -55.29 -21.82
C GLU A 106 16.99 -54.90 -21.53
N ILE A 107 17.94 -55.42 -22.31
CA ILE A 107 19.36 -55.11 -22.15
C ILE A 107 19.62 -53.62 -22.43
N VAL A 108 19.04 -53.06 -23.50
CA VAL A 108 19.17 -51.63 -23.81
C VAL A 108 18.54 -50.76 -22.71
N ARG A 109 17.36 -51.13 -22.17
CA ARG A 109 16.76 -50.44 -21.01
C ARG A 109 17.66 -50.44 -19.78
N LYS A 110 18.29 -51.57 -19.48
CA LYS A 110 19.23 -51.71 -18.35
C LYS A 110 20.43 -50.78 -18.53
N ASN A 111 20.98 -50.71 -19.74
CA ASN A 111 22.11 -49.84 -20.07
C ASN A 111 21.72 -48.35 -20.04
N ILE A 112 20.53 -47.98 -20.51
CA ILE A 112 20.00 -46.61 -20.38
C ILE A 112 19.94 -46.22 -18.90
N LYS A 113 19.34 -47.05 -18.03
CA LYS A 113 19.26 -46.78 -16.58
C LYS A 113 20.64 -46.64 -15.94
N LYS A 114 21.60 -47.47 -16.33
CA LYS A 114 22.99 -47.40 -15.84
C LYS A 114 23.65 -46.08 -16.24
N LEU A 115 23.55 -45.69 -17.51
CA LEU A 115 24.15 -44.46 -18.04
C LEU A 115 23.54 -43.20 -17.44
N VAL A 116 22.21 -43.13 -17.30
CA VAL A 116 21.54 -41.95 -16.71
C VAL A 116 21.95 -41.73 -15.25
N LYS A 117 22.20 -42.80 -14.48
CA LYS A 117 22.72 -42.67 -13.10
C LYS A 117 24.07 -41.94 -13.08
N SER A 118 24.94 -42.26 -14.03
CA SER A 118 26.28 -41.70 -14.18
C SER A 118 26.30 -40.27 -14.76
N ILE A 119 25.20 -39.79 -15.32
CA ILE A 119 25.10 -38.41 -15.83
C ILE A 119 24.93 -37.44 -14.65
N GLU A 120 25.73 -36.39 -14.66
CA GLU A 120 25.63 -35.27 -13.72
C GLU A 120 24.57 -34.28 -14.21
N CYS A 121 23.36 -34.37 -13.63
CA CYS A 121 22.23 -33.47 -13.90
C CYS A 121 21.18 -33.56 -12.79
N THR A 122 20.17 -32.68 -12.84
CA THR A 122 19.09 -32.65 -11.84
C THR A 122 18.25 -33.93 -11.87
N GLN A 123 17.60 -34.28 -10.75
CA GLN A 123 16.72 -35.46 -10.69
C GLN A 123 15.58 -35.38 -11.72
N GLU A 124 15.07 -34.19 -12.00
CA GLU A 124 14.02 -33.98 -13.00
C GLU A 124 14.54 -34.24 -14.42
N GLN A 125 15.74 -33.75 -14.75
CA GLN A 125 16.40 -34.09 -16.02
C GLN A 125 16.64 -35.60 -16.16
N LYS A 126 17.05 -36.30 -15.09
CA LYS A 126 17.20 -37.77 -15.12
C LYS A 126 15.88 -38.49 -15.42
N LYS A 127 14.77 -38.05 -14.83
CA LYS A 127 13.44 -38.61 -15.13
C LYS A 127 13.05 -38.40 -16.59
N ILE A 128 13.27 -37.20 -17.12
CA ILE A 128 12.98 -36.89 -18.54
C ILE A 128 13.83 -37.76 -19.45
N ILE A 129 15.15 -37.85 -19.19
CA ILE A 129 16.06 -38.68 -20.00
C ILE A 129 15.57 -40.13 -20.01
N LEU A 130 15.19 -40.70 -18.85
CA LEU A 130 14.69 -42.07 -18.78
C LEU A 130 13.37 -42.26 -19.55
N SER A 131 12.40 -41.37 -19.33
CA SER A 131 11.08 -41.43 -19.99
C SER A 131 11.21 -41.34 -21.51
N GLU A 132 11.93 -40.34 -22.02
CA GLU A 132 12.08 -40.12 -23.45
C GLU A 132 12.95 -41.19 -24.11
N SER A 133 14.01 -41.65 -23.44
CA SER A 133 14.82 -42.77 -23.92
C SER A 133 13.96 -44.04 -24.08
N GLU A 134 13.03 -44.29 -23.16
CA GLU A 134 12.13 -45.43 -23.26
C GLU A 134 11.14 -45.28 -24.42
N LYS A 135 10.60 -44.07 -24.67
CA LYS A 135 9.72 -43.81 -25.82
C LYS A 135 10.47 -44.01 -27.15
N ILE A 136 11.69 -43.48 -27.27
CA ILE A 136 12.53 -43.67 -28.46
C ILE A 136 12.83 -45.14 -28.67
N LEU A 137 13.21 -45.86 -27.61
CA LEU A 137 13.45 -47.30 -27.68
C LEU A 137 12.19 -48.06 -28.14
N LYS A 138 11.02 -47.78 -27.56
CA LYS A 138 9.76 -48.42 -27.98
C LYS A 138 9.47 -48.19 -29.46
N LYS A 139 9.65 -46.97 -29.96
CA LYS A 139 9.47 -46.65 -31.39
C LYS A 139 10.46 -47.41 -32.27
N HIS A 140 11.72 -47.50 -31.85
CA HIS A 140 12.75 -48.25 -32.57
C HIS A 140 12.42 -49.75 -32.62
N ILE A 141 11.98 -50.33 -31.50
CA ILE A 141 11.56 -51.73 -31.44
C ILE A 141 10.31 -52.00 -32.29
N LEU A 142 9.33 -51.09 -32.33
CA LEU A 142 8.17 -51.21 -33.21
C LEU A 142 8.59 -51.24 -34.68
N LYS A 143 9.43 -50.29 -35.11
CA LYS A 143 9.98 -50.29 -36.48
C LYS A 143 10.71 -51.60 -36.82
N ALA A 144 11.39 -52.21 -35.85
CA ALA A 144 12.08 -53.49 -36.06
C ALA A 144 11.12 -54.69 -36.13
N LYS A 145 9.94 -54.62 -35.48
CA LYS A 145 8.89 -55.63 -35.57
C LYS A 145 8.08 -55.54 -36.86
N ASP A 146 7.96 -54.32 -37.40
CA ASP A 146 7.25 -54.04 -38.64
C ASP A 146 8.17 -54.23 -39.88
N ASP A 147 9.34 -54.87 -39.72
CA ASP A 147 10.37 -55.08 -40.76
C ASP A 147 10.84 -53.79 -41.47
N ILE A 148 10.67 -52.63 -40.82
CA ILE A 148 11.10 -51.33 -41.34
C ILE A 148 12.61 -51.14 -41.12
N ILE A 149 13.17 -51.74 -40.07
CA ILE A 149 14.60 -51.67 -39.74
C ILE A 149 15.12 -53.03 -39.26
N ASP A 150 16.35 -53.38 -39.68
CA ASP A 150 17.03 -54.59 -39.21
C ASP A 150 17.96 -54.29 -38.02
N ILE A 151 17.75 -54.98 -36.91
CA ILE A 151 18.64 -54.98 -35.74
C ILE A 151 19.47 -56.26 -35.77
N HIS A 152 20.73 -56.14 -36.19
CA HIS A 152 21.64 -57.28 -36.29
C HIS A 152 21.97 -57.86 -34.90
N LYS A 153 22.19 -59.17 -34.79
CA LYS A 153 22.58 -59.83 -33.52
C LYS A 153 23.85 -59.26 -32.87
N SER A 154 24.78 -58.77 -33.69
CA SER A 154 26.02 -58.12 -33.23
C SER A 154 25.86 -56.64 -32.81
N SER A 155 24.62 -56.11 -32.82
CA SER A 155 24.36 -54.71 -32.48
C SER A 155 24.65 -54.43 -31.00
N SER A 156 25.54 -53.45 -30.73
CA SER A 156 25.95 -53.10 -29.36
C SER A 156 24.81 -52.45 -28.58
N SER A 157 24.25 -53.16 -27.60
CA SER A 157 23.21 -52.65 -26.71
C SER A 157 23.65 -51.41 -25.91
N SER A 158 24.93 -51.32 -25.53
CA SER A 158 25.53 -50.12 -24.92
C SER A 158 25.64 -48.97 -25.92
N GLY A 159 25.95 -49.26 -27.19
CA GLY A 159 25.98 -48.28 -28.27
C GLY A 159 24.60 -47.69 -28.56
N HIS A 160 23.57 -48.54 -28.61
CA HIS A 160 22.18 -48.10 -28.74
C HIS A 160 21.73 -47.27 -27.52
N ALA A 161 22.08 -47.68 -26.29
CA ALA A 161 21.75 -46.91 -25.10
C ALA A 161 22.40 -45.51 -25.10
N ALA A 162 23.69 -45.41 -25.48
CA ALA A 162 24.40 -44.15 -25.62
C ALA A 162 23.78 -43.25 -26.70
N ALA A 163 23.46 -43.82 -27.86
CA ALA A 163 22.86 -43.10 -28.99
C ALA A 163 21.44 -42.61 -28.68
N ILE A 164 20.63 -43.40 -27.97
CA ILE A 164 19.29 -43.00 -27.53
C ILE A 164 19.37 -41.85 -26.53
N ILE A 165 20.23 -41.96 -25.51
CA ILE A 165 20.42 -40.87 -24.53
C ILE A 165 20.93 -39.61 -25.24
N TYR A 166 21.89 -39.76 -26.16
CA TYR A 166 22.38 -38.64 -26.97
C TYR A 166 21.23 -37.99 -27.76
N ALA A 167 20.36 -38.80 -28.38
CA ALA A 167 19.19 -38.32 -29.10
C ALA A 167 18.25 -37.50 -28.19
N VAL A 168 18.00 -37.94 -26.95
CA VAL A 168 17.24 -37.16 -25.97
C VAL A 168 17.92 -35.84 -25.62
N LEU A 169 19.23 -35.89 -25.37
CA LEU A 169 20.01 -34.71 -24.96
C LEU A 169 20.09 -33.64 -26.04
N VAL A 170 20.10 -34.02 -27.32
CA VAL A 170 20.16 -33.07 -28.45
C VAL A 170 18.81 -32.64 -28.98
N SER A 171 17.73 -33.39 -28.71
CA SER A 171 16.36 -33.07 -29.16
C SER A 171 15.59 -32.17 -28.19
N ILE A 172 16.09 -31.96 -26.97
CA ILE A 172 15.43 -31.17 -25.92
C ILE A 172 16.34 -30.03 -25.46
N GLU A 173 15.83 -28.80 -25.52
CA GLU A 173 16.58 -27.55 -25.30
C GLU A 173 17.22 -27.45 -23.89
N ASN A 174 16.52 -27.90 -22.84
CA ASN A 174 16.93 -27.77 -21.43
C ASN A 174 17.65 -29.02 -20.87
N MET A 175 18.39 -29.73 -21.71
CA MET A 175 19.18 -30.90 -21.33
C MET A 175 20.64 -30.55 -21.05
N PRO A 176 21.35 -31.34 -20.22
CA PRO A 176 22.78 -31.14 -20.01
C PRO A 176 23.53 -31.31 -21.34
N LYS A 177 24.41 -30.36 -21.66
CA LYS A 177 25.21 -30.36 -22.89
C LYS A 177 26.34 -31.37 -22.80
N ILE A 178 26.01 -32.64 -23.02
CA ILE A 178 26.97 -33.76 -23.02
C ILE A 178 27.23 -34.14 -24.47
N SER A 179 28.51 -34.16 -24.86
CA SER A 179 28.89 -34.57 -26.22
C SER A 179 28.63 -36.06 -26.44
N GLY A 180 28.34 -36.44 -27.70
CA GLY A 180 28.24 -37.85 -28.08
C GLY A 180 29.51 -38.64 -27.76
N LYS A 181 30.68 -37.98 -27.83
CA LYS A 181 31.98 -38.54 -27.39
C LYS A 181 31.96 -38.92 -25.91
N LYS A 182 31.55 -38.00 -25.03
CA LYS A 182 31.50 -38.26 -23.58
C LYS A 182 30.50 -39.36 -23.23
N LEU A 183 29.36 -39.43 -23.93
CA LEU A 183 28.39 -40.54 -23.74
C LEU A 183 28.93 -41.88 -24.22
N ALA A 184 29.64 -41.90 -25.35
CA ALA A 184 30.28 -43.10 -25.87
C ALA A 184 31.36 -43.62 -24.91
N GLU A 185 32.17 -42.71 -24.34
CA GLU A 185 33.15 -43.03 -23.29
C GLU A 185 32.47 -43.61 -22.04
N MET A 186 31.40 -42.97 -21.54
CA MET A 186 30.63 -43.47 -20.39
C MET A 186 29.99 -44.84 -20.64
N ALA A 187 29.66 -45.13 -21.91
CA ALA A 187 29.09 -46.40 -22.34
C ALA A 187 30.13 -47.45 -22.76
N GLN A 188 31.41 -47.10 -22.73
CA GLN A 188 32.53 -47.96 -23.16
C GLN A 188 32.36 -48.46 -24.61
N VAL A 189 31.97 -47.57 -25.51
CA VAL A 189 31.81 -47.84 -26.95
C VAL A 189 32.56 -46.81 -27.79
N SER A 190 32.84 -47.12 -29.06
CA SER A 190 33.48 -46.15 -29.95
C SER A 190 32.54 -44.97 -30.27
N VAL A 191 33.11 -43.77 -30.33
CA VAL A 191 32.38 -42.53 -30.68
C VAL A 191 31.72 -42.67 -32.04
N THR A 192 32.44 -43.28 -33.01
CA THR A 192 31.96 -43.54 -34.35
C THR A 192 30.70 -44.40 -34.35
N LEU A 193 30.63 -45.44 -33.49
CA LEU A 193 29.45 -46.30 -33.39
C LEU A 193 28.24 -45.56 -32.83
N ALA A 194 28.39 -44.81 -31.73
CA ALA A 194 27.30 -44.06 -31.12
C ALA A 194 26.74 -42.98 -32.07
N ASN A 195 27.60 -42.24 -32.76
CA ASN A 195 27.20 -41.23 -33.74
C ASN A 195 26.54 -41.86 -34.98
N LYS A 196 27.07 -42.98 -35.48
CA LYS A 196 26.49 -43.72 -36.62
C LYS A 196 25.10 -44.24 -36.27
N LEU A 197 24.91 -44.78 -35.06
CA LEU A 197 23.59 -45.23 -34.59
C LEU A 197 22.62 -44.06 -34.42
N TYR A 198 23.08 -42.91 -33.89
CA TYR A 198 22.27 -41.71 -33.82
C TYR A 198 21.79 -41.27 -35.21
N GLY A 199 22.70 -41.00 -36.15
CA GLY A 199 22.34 -40.53 -37.49
C GLY A 199 21.51 -41.55 -38.28
N LYS A 200 21.85 -42.84 -38.20
CA LYS A 200 21.14 -43.89 -38.94
C LYS A 200 19.71 -44.12 -38.42
N TRP A 201 19.52 -44.15 -37.10
CA TRP A 201 18.28 -44.68 -36.52
C TRP A 201 17.52 -43.72 -35.62
N TYR A 202 18.22 -42.83 -34.91
CA TYR A 202 17.60 -42.04 -33.84
C TYR A 202 17.38 -40.58 -34.20
N GLU A 203 18.10 -40.03 -35.18
CA GLU A 203 17.91 -38.66 -35.66
C GLU A 203 16.49 -38.46 -36.23
N SER A 204 15.95 -39.44 -36.95
CA SER A 204 14.56 -39.39 -37.44
C SER A 204 13.51 -39.58 -36.33
N LEU A 205 13.89 -40.17 -35.19
CA LEU A 205 12.99 -40.43 -34.06
C LEU A 205 12.99 -39.29 -33.03
N ALA A 206 14.13 -38.60 -32.91
CA ALA A 206 14.39 -37.49 -32.01
C ALA A 206 15.43 -36.56 -32.66
N PRO A 207 15.00 -35.71 -33.60
CA PRO A 207 15.88 -34.81 -34.34
C PRO A 207 16.48 -33.76 -33.40
N ARG A 208 17.72 -33.35 -33.70
CA ARG A 208 18.39 -32.27 -32.96
C ARG A 208 17.55 -31.01 -32.99
N PHE A 209 17.38 -30.37 -31.83
CA PHE A 209 16.69 -29.09 -31.72
C PHE A 209 17.54 -27.95 -32.28
N ILE A 210 17.25 -27.53 -33.50
CA ILE A 210 17.98 -26.46 -34.22
C ILE A 210 17.05 -25.26 -34.56
N PHE A 211 15.78 -25.32 -34.16
CA PHE A 211 14.82 -24.28 -34.53
C PHE A 211 14.97 -23.01 -33.68
N ALA A 212 15.21 -21.87 -34.32
CA ALA A 212 15.24 -20.58 -33.67
C ALA A 212 13.83 -19.96 -33.66
N PHE A 213 13.17 -19.94 -32.50
CA PHE A 213 11.82 -19.38 -32.34
C PHE A 213 11.72 -17.89 -32.72
N ASN A 214 12.84 -17.16 -32.77
CA ASN A 214 12.92 -15.80 -33.32
C ASN A 214 12.44 -15.68 -34.77
N GLN A 215 12.54 -16.74 -35.57
CA GLN A 215 12.10 -16.76 -36.97
C GLN A 215 10.56 -16.61 -37.10
N LEU A 216 9.79 -16.93 -36.06
CA LEU A 216 8.32 -16.82 -36.07
C LEU A 216 7.80 -15.40 -35.79
N LYS A 217 8.62 -14.35 -35.98
CA LYS A 217 8.29 -12.97 -35.55
C LYS A 217 6.91 -12.49 -35.99
N LYS A 218 6.63 -12.49 -37.30
CA LYS A 218 5.36 -12.00 -37.87
C LYS A 218 4.19 -12.91 -37.51
N ALA A 219 4.35 -14.22 -37.66
CA ALA A 219 3.35 -15.21 -37.29
C ALA A 219 2.94 -15.11 -35.81
N ARG A 220 3.92 -14.89 -34.92
CA ARG A 220 3.71 -14.71 -33.48
C ARG A 220 2.74 -13.58 -33.18
N GLU A 221 2.94 -12.42 -33.80
CA GLU A 221 2.08 -11.27 -33.57
C GLU A 221 0.62 -11.54 -33.98
N GLN A 222 0.42 -12.23 -35.11
CA GLN A 222 -0.91 -12.55 -35.62
C GLN A 222 -1.62 -13.59 -34.74
N ILE A 223 -0.91 -14.66 -34.37
CA ILE A 223 -1.41 -15.68 -33.45
C ILE A 223 -1.73 -15.05 -32.09
N PHE A 224 -0.86 -14.19 -31.58
CA PHE A 224 -1.06 -13.53 -30.31
C PHE A 224 -2.29 -12.61 -30.32
N LEU A 225 -2.45 -11.79 -31.38
CA LEU A 225 -3.60 -10.91 -31.53
C LEU A 225 -4.90 -11.73 -31.58
N TYR A 226 -4.92 -12.83 -32.34
CA TYR A 226 -6.05 -13.74 -32.40
C TYR A 226 -6.40 -14.33 -31.02
N ILE A 227 -5.41 -14.82 -30.28
CA ILE A 227 -5.62 -15.33 -28.91
C ILE A 227 -6.19 -14.24 -28.02
N PHE A 228 -5.63 -13.04 -28.08
CA PHE A 228 -6.09 -11.90 -27.29
C PHE A 228 -7.54 -11.53 -27.61
N GLU A 229 -7.91 -11.49 -28.89
CA GLU A 229 -9.28 -11.26 -29.36
C GLU A 229 -10.25 -12.32 -28.84
N GLN A 230 -9.91 -13.60 -28.99
CA GLN A 230 -10.74 -14.69 -28.50
C GLN A 230 -10.94 -14.63 -26.99
N LEU A 231 -9.93 -14.24 -26.22
CA LEU A 231 -10.03 -14.10 -24.77
C LEU A 231 -10.85 -12.87 -24.35
N MET A 232 -10.82 -11.79 -25.13
CA MET A 232 -11.61 -10.59 -24.86
C MET A 232 -13.08 -10.75 -25.27
N ASP A 233 -13.36 -11.37 -26.42
CA ASP A 233 -14.72 -11.51 -26.97
C ASP A 233 -15.55 -12.56 -26.20
N ASN A 234 -14.92 -13.60 -25.64
CA ASN A 234 -15.61 -14.67 -24.90
C ASN A 234 -15.93 -14.35 -23.43
N LYS A 235 -15.99 -13.06 -23.04
CA LYS A 235 -16.33 -12.59 -21.67
C LYS A 235 -15.77 -13.49 -20.57
N LEU A 236 -14.43 -13.58 -20.51
CA LEU A 236 -13.65 -14.08 -19.37
C LEU A 236 -14.27 -15.23 -18.54
N SER A 237 -14.88 -16.24 -19.17
CA SER A 237 -15.20 -17.44 -18.40
C SER A 237 -13.87 -18.06 -17.98
N SER A 238 -13.73 -18.30 -16.68
CA SER A 238 -12.67 -19.08 -16.06
C SER A 238 -12.45 -20.47 -16.70
N THR A 239 -13.34 -20.86 -17.62
CA THR A 239 -13.45 -22.11 -18.35
C THR A 239 -13.12 -22.00 -19.85
N ILE A 240 -12.46 -20.92 -20.31
CA ILE A 240 -11.79 -20.99 -21.62
C ILE A 240 -10.66 -22.00 -21.50
N ASP A 241 -11.00 -23.22 -21.93
CA ASP A 241 -10.13 -24.37 -21.96
C ASP A 241 -8.92 -24.03 -22.85
N THR A 242 -7.79 -23.77 -22.19
CA THR A 242 -6.50 -23.51 -22.83
C THR A 242 -6.21 -24.58 -23.89
N LEU A 243 -6.67 -25.83 -23.66
CA LEU A 243 -6.56 -26.92 -24.62
C LEU A 243 -7.44 -26.72 -25.86
N LYS A 244 -8.64 -26.14 -25.75
CA LYS A 244 -9.48 -25.81 -26.92
C LYS A 244 -8.84 -24.76 -27.80
N ILE A 245 -8.29 -23.69 -27.21
CA ILE A 245 -7.55 -22.67 -27.99
C ILE A 245 -6.34 -23.29 -28.66
N ILE A 246 -5.56 -24.09 -27.95
CA ILE A 246 -4.36 -24.74 -28.51
C ILE A 246 -4.75 -25.73 -29.62
N THR A 247 -5.78 -26.55 -29.41
CA THR A 247 -6.27 -27.52 -30.41
C THR A 247 -6.78 -26.80 -31.64
N HIS A 248 -7.52 -25.71 -31.46
CA HIS A 248 -7.99 -24.89 -32.56
C HIS A 248 -6.84 -24.21 -33.30
N LEU A 249 -5.83 -23.68 -32.61
CA LEU A 249 -4.64 -23.08 -33.23
C LEU A 249 -3.83 -24.09 -34.05
N LYS A 250 -3.68 -25.33 -33.56
CA LYS A 250 -3.07 -26.43 -34.31
C LYS A 250 -3.83 -26.75 -35.60
N ASN A 251 -5.15 -26.65 -35.57
CA ASN A 251 -6.01 -26.88 -36.72
C ASN A 251 -6.08 -25.65 -37.66
N ILE A 252 -6.05 -24.42 -37.12
CA ILE A 252 -6.07 -23.15 -37.87
C ILE A 252 -4.83 -23.01 -38.74
N THR A 253 -3.65 -23.44 -38.25
CA THR A 253 -2.42 -23.45 -39.04
C THR A 253 -2.49 -24.30 -40.31
N ILE A 254 -3.60 -25.02 -40.53
CA ILE A 254 -3.78 -25.90 -41.68
C ILE A 254 -4.65 -25.25 -42.77
N ASN A 255 -5.66 -24.39 -42.49
CA ASN A 255 -6.59 -23.91 -43.54
C ASN A 255 -7.45 -22.65 -43.22
N ASP A 256 -7.23 -21.88 -42.15
CA ASP A 256 -8.21 -20.84 -41.72
C ASP A 256 -7.93 -19.42 -42.28
N THR A 257 -9.01 -18.69 -42.58
CA THR A 257 -9.03 -17.33 -43.15
C THR A 257 -8.93 -16.22 -42.09
N LYS A 258 -9.09 -16.56 -40.81
CA LYS A 258 -9.14 -15.59 -39.70
C LYS A 258 -7.77 -15.09 -39.23
N ILE A 259 -6.70 -15.89 -39.40
CA ILE A 259 -5.33 -15.46 -39.10
C ILE A 259 -4.60 -15.22 -40.42
N LYS A 260 -4.21 -13.97 -40.67
CA LYS A 260 -3.46 -13.61 -41.89
C LYS A 260 -2.00 -14.05 -41.78
N LEU A 261 -1.75 -15.34 -42.02
CA LEU A 261 -0.40 -15.91 -42.14
C LEU A 261 -0.01 -16.08 -43.61
N THR A 262 1.27 -15.94 -43.93
CA THR A 262 1.80 -16.28 -45.25
C THR A 262 1.97 -17.80 -45.40
N ASN A 263 2.02 -18.29 -46.64
CA ASN A 263 2.31 -19.72 -46.90
C ASN A 263 3.65 -20.17 -46.32
N GLU A 264 4.65 -19.28 -46.27
CA GLU A 264 5.94 -19.57 -45.64
C GLU A 264 5.83 -19.72 -44.12
N GLU A 265 5.07 -18.85 -43.47
CA GLU A 265 4.81 -18.92 -42.02
C GLU A 265 4.05 -20.19 -41.64
N ILE A 266 3.06 -20.57 -42.45
CA ILE A 266 2.31 -21.83 -42.29
C ILE A 266 3.26 -23.03 -42.38
N LYS A 267 4.10 -23.09 -43.42
CA LYS A 267 5.10 -24.17 -43.59
C LYS A 267 6.08 -24.23 -42.43
N MET A 268 6.54 -23.08 -41.92
CA MET A 268 7.42 -23.03 -40.74
C MET A 268 6.73 -23.59 -39.49
N LEU A 269 5.50 -23.15 -39.21
CA LEU A 269 4.72 -23.64 -38.07
C LEU A 269 4.45 -25.14 -38.16
N GLN A 270 4.12 -25.65 -39.35
CA GLN A 270 3.95 -27.09 -39.60
C GLN A 270 5.24 -27.87 -39.36
N LYS A 271 6.38 -27.36 -39.82
CA LYS A 271 7.69 -27.97 -39.54
C LYS A 271 7.95 -28.05 -38.05
N VAL A 272 7.71 -26.98 -37.30
CA VAL A 272 7.90 -26.98 -35.84
C VAL A 272 6.91 -27.92 -35.14
N MET A 273 5.65 -27.95 -35.57
CA MET A 273 4.63 -28.84 -35.02
C MET A 273 4.99 -30.32 -35.22
N ASN A 274 5.47 -30.68 -36.40
CA ASN A 274 5.78 -32.06 -36.77
C ASN A 274 7.13 -32.52 -36.21
N THR A 275 8.12 -31.63 -36.14
CA THR A 275 9.49 -31.96 -35.73
C THR A 275 9.75 -31.72 -34.23
N TYR A 276 9.10 -30.71 -33.64
CA TYR A 276 9.35 -30.24 -32.27
C TYR A 276 8.06 -30.04 -31.47
N LEU A 277 7.18 -31.05 -31.48
CA LEU A 277 5.83 -30.98 -30.94
C LEU A 277 5.75 -30.47 -29.49
N GLU A 278 6.65 -30.91 -28.60
CA GLU A 278 6.63 -30.48 -27.20
C GLU A 278 7.01 -29.00 -27.02
N ALA A 279 8.05 -28.54 -27.72
CA ALA A 279 8.43 -27.13 -27.73
C ALA A 279 7.34 -26.26 -28.38
N PHE A 280 6.68 -26.75 -29.43
CA PHE A 280 5.55 -26.09 -30.05
C PHE A 280 4.35 -25.97 -29.09
N ASN A 281 4.03 -27.04 -28.37
CA ASN A 281 2.97 -27.03 -27.35
C ASN A 281 3.29 -26.02 -26.25
N LYS A 282 4.52 -26.04 -25.71
CA LYS A 282 4.95 -25.07 -24.70
C LYS A 282 4.85 -23.63 -25.22
N TYR A 283 5.30 -23.37 -26.45
CA TYR A 283 5.20 -22.06 -27.09
C TYR A 283 3.77 -21.54 -27.14
N LEU A 284 2.80 -22.36 -27.58
CA LEU A 284 1.39 -21.97 -27.60
C LEU A 284 0.79 -21.81 -26.20
N ILE A 285 1.16 -22.67 -25.24
CA ILE A 285 0.73 -22.55 -23.84
C ILE A 285 1.23 -21.22 -23.25
N ASP A 286 2.51 -20.90 -23.46
CA ASP A 286 3.11 -19.66 -22.98
C ASP A 286 2.39 -18.45 -23.62
N MET A 287 2.10 -18.47 -24.91
CA MET A 287 1.30 -17.40 -25.56
C MET A 287 -0.06 -17.18 -24.91
N VAL A 288 -0.81 -18.25 -24.63
CA VAL A 288 -2.13 -18.15 -24.01
C VAL A 288 -2.01 -17.62 -22.58
N LYS A 289 -1.04 -18.11 -21.80
CA LYS A 289 -0.77 -17.61 -20.44
C LYS A 289 -0.45 -16.12 -20.46
N ILE A 290 0.44 -15.71 -21.36
CA ILE A 290 0.81 -14.32 -21.53
C ILE A 290 -0.42 -13.46 -21.84
N ALA A 291 -1.24 -13.86 -22.81
CA ALA A 291 -2.41 -13.09 -23.19
C ALA A 291 -3.39 -12.94 -22.01
N LYS A 292 -3.64 -14.02 -21.25
CA LYS A 292 -4.47 -13.98 -20.02
C LYS A 292 -3.90 -13.03 -18.97
N LEU A 293 -2.60 -13.12 -18.67
CA LEU A 293 -1.94 -12.27 -17.68
C LEU A 293 -1.92 -10.81 -18.14
N MET A 294 -1.76 -10.56 -19.43
CA MET A 294 -1.74 -9.20 -19.99
C MET A 294 -3.12 -8.57 -19.95
N ILE A 295 -4.20 -9.30 -20.26
CA ILE A 295 -5.58 -8.82 -20.08
C ILE A 295 -5.82 -8.46 -18.61
N THR A 296 -5.41 -9.33 -17.69
CA THR A 296 -5.55 -9.11 -16.23
C THR A 296 -4.80 -7.85 -15.81
N SER A 297 -3.56 -7.69 -16.26
CA SER A 297 -2.73 -6.53 -15.94
C SER A 297 -3.30 -5.24 -16.56
N ILE A 298 -3.79 -5.27 -17.79
CA ILE A 298 -4.48 -4.13 -18.44
C ILE A 298 -5.69 -3.70 -17.61
N LYS A 299 -6.54 -4.65 -17.20
CA LYS A 299 -7.69 -4.36 -16.32
C LYS A 299 -7.24 -3.70 -15.01
N SER A 300 -6.26 -4.28 -14.34
CA SER A 300 -5.70 -3.75 -13.08
C SER A 300 -5.17 -2.32 -13.25
N HIS A 301 -4.35 -2.08 -14.29
CA HIS A 301 -3.78 -0.77 -14.59
C HIS A 301 -4.85 0.27 -14.95
N ASN A 302 -5.89 -0.11 -15.69
CA ASN A 302 -7.01 0.78 -16.02
C ASN A 302 -7.81 1.17 -14.78
N ILE A 303 -8.09 0.22 -13.87
CA ILE A 303 -8.78 0.47 -12.59
C ILE A 303 -8.04 1.55 -11.80
N ILE A 304 -6.71 1.55 -11.79
CA ILE A 304 -5.91 2.51 -11.03
C ILE A 304 -5.33 3.68 -11.85
N LYS A 305 -5.66 3.76 -13.15
CA LYS A 305 -5.10 4.72 -14.12
C LYS A 305 -3.57 4.78 -14.10
N ALA A 306 -2.93 3.62 -13.94
CA ALA A 306 -1.49 3.49 -13.96
C ALA A 306 -0.95 3.25 -15.38
N HIS A 307 0.29 3.67 -15.60
CA HIS A 307 1.02 3.31 -16.80
C HIS A 307 1.44 1.86 -16.82
N PHE A 308 1.40 1.26 -18.00
CA PHE A 308 1.95 -0.07 -18.20
C PHE A 308 3.47 -0.02 -18.41
N SER A 309 4.21 -0.92 -17.76
CA SER A 309 5.65 -1.11 -17.96
C SER A 309 5.92 -2.47 -18.57
N VAL A 310 6.23 -2.49 -19.87
CA VAL A 310 6.59 -3.72 -20.58
C VAL A 310 7.79 -4.41 -19.92
N LYS A 311 8.76 -3.63 -19.44
CA LYS A 311 9.97 -4.16 -18.80
C LYS A 311 9.65 -4.94 -17.54
N ASP A 312 8.87 -4.35 -16.64
CA ASP A 312 8.55 -4.97 -15.36
C ASP A 312 7.60 -6.16 -15.56
N PHE A 313 6.70 -6.06 -16.54
CA PHE A 313 5.81 -7.15 -16.92
C PHE A 313 6.54 -8.36 -17.53
N VAL A 314 7.55 -8.12 -18.38
CA VAL A 314 8.38 -9.21 -18.95
C VAL A 314 9.22 -9.88 -17.87
N LYS A 315 9.74 -9.13 -16.90
CA LYS A 315 10.44 -9.71 -15.75
C LYS A 315 9.53 -10.66 -14.94
N TYR A 316 8.26 -10.29 -14.77
CA TYR A 316 7.29 -11.16 -14.12
C TYR A 316 7.16 -12.50 -14.87
N PHE A 317 7.06 -12.49 -16.20
CA PHE A 317 7.00 -13.72 -16.99
C PHE A 317 8.25 -14.61 -16.86
N ILE A 318 9.43 -14.00 -16.86
CA ILE A 318 10.70 -14.74 -16.70
C ILE A 318 10.73 -15.45 -15.35
N ASN A 319 10.31 -14.76 -14.28
CA ASN A 319 10.24 -15.35 -12.94
C ASN A 319 9.21 -16.49 -12.85
N GLU A 320 8.12 -16.42 -13.62
CA GLU A 320 7.10 -17.48 -13.72
C GLU A 320 7.47 -18.60 -14.72
N GLY A 321 8.67 -18.56 -15.32
CA GLY A 321 9.14 -19.55 -16.30
C GLY A 321 8.44 -19.48 -17.66
N ILE A 322 7.80 -18.35 -17.98
CA ILE A 322 7.08 -18.10 -19.23
C ILE A 322 8.00 -17.31 -20.18
N ASN A 323 8.55 -17.95 -21.21
CA ASN A 323 9.60 -17.34 -22.04
C ASN A 323 9.44 -17.53 -23.55
N LEU A 324 8.39 -18.20 -24.02
CA LEU A 324 8.16 -18.45 -25.45
C LEU A 324 9.34 -19.14 -26.17
N GLN A 325 10.22 -19.85 -25.45
CA GLN A 325 11.48 -20.40 -25.98
C GLN A 325 12.42 -19.32 -26.55
N LEU A 326 12.48 -18.17 -25.88
CA LEU A 326 13.31 -17.02 -26.24
C LEU A 326 14.22 -16.63 -25.08
N SER A 327 15.32 -15.96 -25.39
CA SER A 327 16.13 -15.25 -24.38
C SER A 327 15.39 -14.04 -23.83
N ASP A 328 15.75 -13.61 -22.63
CA ASP A 328 15.14 -12.46 -21.93
C ASP A 328 15.10 -11.18 -22.79
N ASP A 329 16.21 -10.86 -23.46
CA ASP A 329 16.31 -9.70 -24.35
C ASP A 329 15.34 -9.77 -25.53
N ASN A 330 15.24 -10.96 -26.14
CA ASN A 330 14.32 -11.19 -27.26
C ASN A 330 12.87 -11.11 -26.78
N LEU A 331 12.56 -11.69 -25.62
CA LEU A 331 11.25 -11.63 -25.01
C LEU A 331 10.84 -10.17 -24.78
N PHE A 332 11.73 -9.35 -24.22
CA PHE A 332 11.48 -7.92 -24.01
C PHE A 332 11.15 -7.17 -25.31
N LEU A 333 11.97 -7.34 -26.36
CA LEU A 333 11.75 -6.70 -27.66
C LEU A 333 10.41 -7.08 -28.27
N ILE A 334 10.11 -8.37 -28.28
CA ILE A 334 8.90 -8.94 -28.89
C ILE A 334 7.65 -8.47 -28.17
N PHE A 335 7.68 -8.43 -26.84
CA PHE A 335 6.57 -7.88 -26.07
C PHE A 335 6.37 -6.39 -26.29
N GLY A 336 7.45 -5.65 -26.46
CA GLY A 336 7.39 -4.24 -26.86
C GLY A 336 6.64 -4.03 -28.17
N GLU A 337 6.83 -4.93 -29.15
CA GLU A 337 6.14 -4.92 -30.45
C GLU A 337 4.68 -5.35 -30.32
N ILE A 338 4.40 -6.45 -29.62
CA ILE A 338 3.03 -6.93 -29.36
C ILE A 338 2.19 -5.84 -28.70
N PHE A 339 2.71 -5.21 -27.64
CA PHE A 339 2.00 -4.13 -26.94
C PHE A 339 1.78 -2.92 -27.85
N LYS A 340 2.73 -2.61 -28.74
CA LYS A 340 2.60 -1.51 -29.71
C LYS A 340 1.47 -1.79 -30.70
N LYS A 341 1.43 -3.01 -31.22
CA LYS A 341 0.42 -3.46 -32.19
C LYS A 341 -0.98 -3.46 -31.59
N LEU A 342 -1.12 -3.90 -30.33
CA LEU A 342 -2.39 -3.82 -29.61
C LEU A 342 -2.87 -2.38 -29.44
N GLY A 343 -1.96 -1.45 -29.11
CA GLY A 343 -2.24 -0.02 -29.06
C GLY A 343 -2.66 0.59 -30.41
N GLN A 344 -2.39 -0.09 -31.53
CA GLN A 344 -2.77 0.31 -32.90
C GLN A 344 -4.01 -0.46 -33.42
N SER A 345 -4.55 -1.38 -32.62
CA SER A 345 -5.68 -2.23 -32.98
C SER A 345 -7.01 -1.65 -32.49
N LYS A 346 -8.13 -2.38 -32.69
CA LYS A 346 -9.44 -2.07 -32.10
C LYS A 346 -9.42 -1.95 -30.57
N PHE A 347 -8.38 -2.46 -29.91
CA PHE A 347 -8.21 -2.40 -28.46
C PHE A 347 -7.47 -1.16 -27.96
N SER A 348 -7.09 -0.21 -28.83
CA SER A 348 -6.34 0.99 -28.45
C SER A 348 -6.93 1.72 -27.23
N ASN A 349 -8.25 1.81 -27.13
CA ASN A 349 -8.98 2.49 -26.06
C ASN A 349 -8.86 1.82 -24.68
N ILE A 350 -8.54 0.51 -24.63
CA ILE A 350 -8.39 -0.23 -23.38
C ILE A 350 -6.92 -0.42 -22.99
N ILE A 351 -5.96 -0.11 -23.86
CA ILE A 351 -4.54 -0.27 -23.55
C ILE A 351 -4.05 0.93 -22.72
N PRO A 352 -3.46 0.71 -21.52
CA PRO A 352 -2.93 1.80 -20.71
C PRO A 352 -1.75 2.47 -21.41
N SER A 353 -1.59 3.78 -21.20
CA SER A 353 -0.42 4.52 -21.72
C SER A 353 0.89 3.98 -21.15
N ARG A 354 1.98 4.07 -21.94
CA ARG A 354 3.29 3.54 -21.56
C ARG A 354 4.01 4.42 -20.54
N PHE A 355 4.81 3.78 -19.69
CA PHE A 355 5.69 4.48 -18.76
C PHE A 355 6.81 5.23 -19.52
N GLY A 356 6.86 6.57 -19.38
CA GLY A 356 7.83 7.43 -20.08
C GLY A 356 7.27 8.80 -20.51
N GLU A 357 5.95 8.95 -20.53
CA GLU A 357 5.28 10.23 -20.85
C GLU A 357 5.14 11.09 -19.58
N GLY A 358 6.09 12.02 -19.44
CA GLY A 358 6.42 12.76 -18.22
C GLY A 358 5.25 13.40 -17.49
N PHE A 359 4.87 12.83 -16.34
CA PHE A 359 4.10 13.49 -15.28
C PHE A 359 4.43 12.82 -13.92
N GLY A 360 5.53 13.26 -13.30
CA GLY A 360 6.18 12.53 -12.20
C GLY A 360 5.39 12.43 -10.89
N ASN A 361 4.70 13.50 -10.43
CA ASN A 361 4.12 13.56 -9.08
C ASN A 361 2.58 13.48 -9.03
N ILE A 362 1.87 14.05 -10.01
CA ILE A 362 0.40 14.05 -10.05
C ILE A 362 -0.12 12.61 -10.22
N LYS A 363 0.48 11.85 -11.14
CA LYS A 363 0.10 10.45 -11.40
C LYS A 363 0.30 9.54 -10.19
N GLN A 364 1.30 9.78 -9.35
CA GLN A 364 1.52 8.98 -8.12
C GLN A 364 0.35 9.15 -7.16
N SER A 365 -0.07 10.40 -6.91
CA SER A 365 -1.18 10.69 -6.00
C SER A 365 -2.51 10.12 -6.49
N VAL A 366 -2.76 10.18 -7.80
CA VAL A 366 -3.98 9.64 -8.43
C VAL A 366 -3.97 8.12 -8.37
N THR A 367 -2.89 7.48 -8.83
CA THR A 367 -2.77 6.01 -8.83
C THR A 367 -2.93 5.45 -7.42
N GLY A 368 -2.24 6.06 -6.44
CA GLY A 368 -2.34 5.70 -5.04
C GLY A 368 -3.74 5.85 -4.45
N ALA A 369 -4.44 6.93 -4.78
CA ALA A 369 -5.82 7.15 -4.35
C ALA A 369 -6.80 6.14 -4.98
N ARG A 370 -6.55 5.73 -6.23
CA ARG A 370 -7.37 4.71 -6.90
C ARG A 370 -7.10 3.30 -6.38
N ILE A 371 -5.86 2.96 -6.02
CA ILE A 371 -5.56 1.73 -5.26
C ILE A 371 -6.31 1.75 -3.93
N LYS A 372 -6.29 2.88 -3.22
CA LYS A 372 -7.02 3.04 -1.96
C LYS A 372 -8.53 2.82 -2.13
N LEU A 373 -9.14 3.43 -3.14
CA LEU A 373 -10.53 3.22 -3.51
C LEU A 373 -10.85 1.75 -3.79
N TYR A 374 -9.99 1.10 -4.57
CA TYR A 374 -10.13 -0.31 -4.89
C TYR A 374 -10.15 -1.17 -3.61
N ILE A 375 -9.18 -0.95 -2.71
CA ILE A 375 -9.15 -1.67 -1.42
C ILE A 375 -10.45 -1.41 -0.66
N MET A 376 -10.90 -0.17 -0.56
CA MET A 376 -12.12 0.17 0.17
C MET A 376 -13.39 -0.46 -0.40
N LYS A 377 -13.46 -0.64 -1.73
CA LYS A 377 -14.60 -1.26 -2.42
C LYS A 377 -14.69 -2.77 -2.14
N TYR A 378 -13.54 -3.44 -2.03
CA TYR A 378 -13.50 -4.91 -2.02
C TYR A 378 -13.08 -5.54 -0.69
N LEU A 379 -12.42 -4.79 0.19
CA LEU A 379 -11.95 -5.30 1.48
C LEU A 379 -13.10 -5.85 2.33
N HIS A 380 -12.93 -7.07 2.83
CA HIS A 380 -13.91 -7.82 3.61
C HIS A 380 -15.27 -7.90 2.91
N ARG A 381 -15.29 -8.17 1.60
CA ARG A 381 -16.52 -8.23 0.79
C ARG A 381 -17.29 -6.90 0.77
N GLY A 382 -16.59 -5.78 0.87
CA GLY A 382 -17.19 -4.46 0.75
C GLY A 382 -18.00 -4.00 1.96
N ILE A 383 -17.80 -4.56 3.17
CA ILE A 383 -18.53 -4.09 4.37
C ILE A 383 -18.35 -2.59 4.64
N TYR A 384 -17.25 -2.02 4.18
CA TYR A 384 -16.95 -0.60 4.34
C TYR A 384 -17.51 0.23 3.19
N PHE A 385 -18.15 -0.36 2.17
CA PHE A 385 -18.59 0.31 0.96
C PHE A 385 -20.09 0.18 0.77
N ASP A 386 -20.80 1.31 0.77
CA ASP A 386 -22.20 1.31 0.38
C ASP A 386 -22.29 1.26 -1.15
N HIS A 387 -22.73 0.13 -1.68
CA HIS A 387 -22.89 -0.07 -3.12
C HIS A 387 -24.02 0.75 -3.73
N LYS A 388 -25.00 1.23 -2.93
CA LYS A 388 -26.09 2.09 -3.44
C LYS A 388 -25.61 3.51 -3.67
N ASP A 389 -24.81 4.01 -2.74
CA ASP A 389 -24.33 5.41 -2.79
C ASP A 389 -22.92 5.53 -3.38
N GLY A 390 -22.18 4.43 -3.54
CA GLY A 390 -20.78 4.42 -3.97
C GLY A 390 -19.81 4.98 -2.91
N ILE A 391 -20.19 4.93 -1.63
CA ILE A 391 -19.51 5.65 -0.55
C ILE A 391 -18.94 4.67 0.46
N ALA A 392 -17.64 4.80 0.74
CA ALA A 392 -17.08 4.06 1.85
C ALA A 392 -17.43 4.70 3.22
N LYS A 393 -17.91 3.93 4.19
CA LYS A 393 -18.39 4.40 5.49
C LYS A 393 -17.42 3.98 6.61
N CYS A 394 -17.06 4.93 7.48
CA CYS A 394 -16.28 4.64 8.68
C CYS A 394 -17.19 3.93 9.70
N PRO A 395 -16.81 2.74 10.22
CA PRO A 395 -17.62 2.01 11.20
C PRO A 395 -17.91 2.82 12.47
N ASP A 396 -16.94 3.63 12.92
CA ASP A 396 -17.13 4.45 14.14
C ASP A 396 -18.14 5.56 13.89
N CYS A 397 -18.08 6.25 12.74
CA CYS A 397 -19.10 7.25 12.36
C CYS A 397 -20.50 6.64 12.33
N LEU A 398 -20.63 5.42 11.80
CA LEU A 398 -21.90 4.68 11.77
C LEU A 398 -22.40 4.39 13.18
N SER A 399 -21.52 3.92 14.07
CA SER A 399 -21.87 3.64 15.47
C SER A 399 -22.31 4.88 16.24
N GLU A 400 -21.74 6.04 15.90
CA GLU A 400 -22.05 7.34 16.49
C GLU A 400 -23.29 8.01 15.85
N LYS A 401 -24.00 7.31 14.94
CA LYS A 401 -25.15 7.82 14.18
C LYS A 401 -24.87 9.15 13.47
N LYS A 402 -23.63 9.38 13.03
CA LYS A 402 -23.27 10.59 12.30
C LYS A 402 -23.80 10.52 10.87
N ILE A 403 -24.65 11.49 10.53
CA ILE A 403 -25.33 11.65 9.24
C ILE A 403 -24.31 12.21 8.23
N SER A 404 -23.41 11.36 7.73
CA SER A 404 -22.68 11.51 6.46
C SER A 404 -22.69 12.89 5.73
N ASN A 405 -21.60 13.64 5.83
CA ASN A 405 -20.98 14.38 4.71
C ASN A 405 -19.47 14.09 4.59
N ILE A 406 -18.84 13.71 5.70
CA ILE A 406 -17.42 13.34 5.75
C ILE A 406 -17.14 11.99 5.09
N SER A 407 -18.15 11.12 5.00
CA SER A 407 -18.04 9.77 4.45
C SER A 407 -17.69 9.73 2.96
N GLN A 408 -17.77 10.83 2.22
CA GLN A 408 -17.53 10.83 0.77
C GLN A 408 -16.03 10.96 0.41
N ARG A 409 -15.28 11.77 1.17
CA ARG A 409 -13.92 12.23 0.85
C ARG A 409 -12.84 11.15 1.03
N ILE A 410 -12.42 10.46 -0.03
CA ILE A 410 -11.32 9.44 0.03
C ILE A 410 -10.08 9.93 0.77
N GLN A 411 -9.75 11.22 0.64
CA GLN A 411 -8.54 11.80 1.23
C GLN A 411 -8.63 11.91 2.76
N ALA A 412 -9.85 11.98 3.30
CA ALA A 412 -10.16 12.00 4.73
C ALA A 412 -10.40 10.60 5.32
N LYS A 413 -9.96 9.56 4.62
CA LYS A 413 -10.14 8.17 5.02
C LYS A 413 -8.77 7.51 5.08
N ASP A 414 -8.51 6.66 6.04
CA ASP A 414 -7.23 5.95 6.21
C ASP A 414 -7.46 4.53 6.75
N PHE A 415 -6.49 3.66 6.50
CA PHE A 415 -6.44 2.35 7.13
C PHE A 415 -5.66 2.45 8.44
N HIS A 416 -6.15 1.78 9.47
CA HIS A 416 -5.58 1.76 10.81
C HIS A 416 -5.27 0.33 11.21
N HIS A 417 -4.08 0.07 11.72
CA HIS A 417 -3.69 -1.24 12.20
C HIS A 417 -3.89 -1.36 13.72
N SER A 418 -4.74 -2.28 14.16
CA SER A 418 -5.18 -2.47 15.56
C SER A 418 -4.18 -3.18 16.47
N SER A 419 -3.03 -3.65 15.97
CA SER A 419 -1.95 -4.06 16.88
C SER A 419 -1.37 -2.84 17.59
N TRP A 420 -1.92 -2.53 18.74
CA TRP A 420 -1.21 -1.83 19.79
C TRP A 420 -0.01 -2.69 20.22
N SER A 421 1.15 -2.54 19.57
CA SER A 421 2.40 -3.17 20.02
C SER A 421 3.48 -2.11 20.25
N GLU A 422 3.45 -1.58 21.47
CA GLU A 422 4.52 -1.07 22.34
C GLU A 422 5.53 -0.03 21.83
N THR A 423 5.57 0.33 20.54
CA THR A 423 6.40 1.44 20.07
C THR A 423 5.70 2.25 18.96
N TYR A 424 5.55 3.55 19.23
CA TYR A 424 5.11 4.59 18.29
C TYR A 424 5.89 4.60 16.95
N GLU A 425 7.10 4.05 16.94
CA GLU A 425 7.93 3.92 15.72
C GLU A 425 7.43 2.83 14.76
N ILE A 426 6.89 1.71 15.28
CA ILE A 426 6.26 0.65 14.47
C ILE A 426 4.89 1.12 13.96
N GLU A 427 4.13 1.86 14.79
CA GLU A 427 2.85 2.47 14.42
C GLU A 427 3.00 3.47 13.27
N LYS A 428 3.99 4.38 13.36
CA LYS A 428 4.29 5.32 12.29
C LYS A 428 4.74 4.59 11.02
N ALA A 429 5.49 3.50 11.14
CA ALA A 429 5.90 2.69 10.00
C ALA A 429 4.74 1.92 9.33
N ILE A 430 3.65 1.60 10.05
CA ILE A 430 2.50 0.85 9.53
C ILE A 430 1.35 1.77 9.07
N ASP A 431 1.02 2.85 9.80
CA ASP A 431 0.05 3.86 9.34
C ASP A 431 0.51 4.55 8.03
N ILE A 432 1.83 4.62 7.82
CA ILE A 432 2.41 5.09 6.57
C ILE A 432 2.10 4.11 5.42
N LYS A 433 2.10 2.78 5.64
CA LYS A 433 2.00 1.73 4.58
C LYS A 433 0.78 1.84 3.68
N PHE A 434 -0.32 2.41 4.14
CA PHE A 434 -1.59 2.46 3.39
C PHE A 434 -2.06 3.87 3.03
N SER A 435 -1.16 4.85 3.12
CA SER A 435 -1.37 6.16 2.50
C SER A 435 -1.38 6.03 0.97
N ALA A 436 -2.03 6.94 0.24
CA ALA A 436 -2.02 6.91 -1.23
C ALA A 436 -0.59 6.89 -1.79
N ARG A 437 0.34 7.63 -1.17
CA ARG A 437 1.75 7.65 -1.57
C ARG A 437 2.41 6.28 -1.40
N GLU A 438 2.24 5.63 -0.26
CA GLU A 438 2.86 4.32 -0.03
C GLU A 438 2.20 3.22 -0.84
N LEU A 439 0.88 3.26 -1.04
CA LEU A 439 0.18 2.34 -1.95
C LEU A 439 0.75 2.43 -3.37
N TYR A 440 1.05 3.65 -3.85
CA TYR A 440 1.75 3.83 -5.12
C TYR A 440 3.18 3.30 -5.09
N HIS A 441 3.92 3.45 -3.97
CA HIS A 441 5.27 2.90 -3.84
C HIS A 441 5.27 1.37 -3.84
N LEU A 442 4.31 0.73 -3.16
CA LEU A 442 4.08 -0.71 -3.21
C LEU A 442 3.80 -1.17 -4.64
N PHE A 443 2.85 -0.51 -5.31
CA PHE A 443 2.56 -0.78 -6.72
C PHE A 443 3.79 -0.61 -7.60
N SER A 444 4.54 0.48 -7.45
CA SER A 444 5.70 0.76 -8.30
C SER A 444 6.80 -0.30 -8.17
N LYS A 445 6.94 -0.91 -6.99
CA LYS A 445 7.89 -2.02 -6.75
C LYS A 445 7.46 -3.32 -7.41
N ASP A 446 6.15 -3.56 -7.52
CA ASP A 446 5.58 -4.81 -8.04
C ASP A 446 4.64 -4.59 -9.23
N ARG A 447 4.86 -3.54 -10.01
CA ARG A 447 3.95 -3.13 -11.10
C ARG A 447 3.88 -4.11 -12.27
N GLY A 448 4.85 -5.02 -12.34
CA GLY A 448 4.86 -6.12 -13.30
C GLY A 448 3.86 -7.22 -12.94
N ASN A 449 3.42 -7.30 -11.69
CA ASN A 449 2.47 -8.31 -11.22
C ASN A 449 1.04 -8.03 -11.73
N PRO A 450 0.46 -8.90 -12.56
CA PRO A 450 -0.93 -8.77 -13.02
C PRO A 450 -1.96 -8.80 -11.89
N TYR A 451 -1.62 -9.45 -10.77
CA TYR A 451 -2.50 -9.71 -9.62
C TYR A 451 -2.25 -8.77 -8.44
N PHE A 452 -1.45 -7.71 -8.62
CA PHE A 452 -1.04 -6.80 -7.55
C PHE A 452 -2.21 -6.35 -6.64
N LEU A 453 -3.36 -5.98 -7.21
CA LEU A 453 -4.50 -5.48 -6.44
C LEU A 453 -5.17 -6.58 -5.60
N GLN A 454 -5.24 -7.80 -6.14
CA GLN A 454 -5.81 -8.96 -5.46
C GLN A 454 -4.87 -9.49 -4.37
N ASP A 455 -3.57 -9.53 -4.67
CA ASP A 455 -2.54 -9.92 -3.70
C ASP A 455 -2.51 -8.92 -2.54
N LEU A 456 -2.61 -7.63 -2.84
CA LEU A 456 -2.68 -6.58 -1.82
C LEU A 456 -3.93 -6.72 -0.94
N LEU A 457 -5.10 -7.00 -1.51
CA LEU A 457 -6.31 -7.29 -0.73
C LEU A 457 -6.12 -8.50 0.17
N THR A 458 -5.59 -9.60 -0.38
CA THR A 458 -5.37 -10.84 0.36
C THR A 458 -4.44 -10.62 1.56
N VAL A 459 -3.33 -9.91 1.35
CA VAL A 459 -2.39 -9.55 2.43
C VAL A 459 -3.08 -8.69 3.50
N ILE A 460 -3.94 -7.75 3.11
CA ILE A 460 -4.67 -6.91 4.06
C ILE A 460 -5.75 -7.72 4.82
N GLU A 461 -6.43 -8.66 4.16
CA GLU A 461 -7.47 -9.49 4.77
C GLU A 461 -6.92 -10.56 5.70
N GLU A 462 -5.77 -11.15 5.36
CA GLU A 462 -5.04 -12.07 6.23
C GLU A 462 -4.59 -11.37 7.52
N ASP A 463 -4.22 -10.09 7.39
CA ASP A 463 -3.97 -9.20 8.51
C ASP A 463 -5.28 -8.64 9.07
N ASN A 464 -6.01 -9.49 9.80
CA ASN A 464 -7.28 -9.18 10.52
C ASN A 464 -7.20 -7.98 11.50
N LYS A 465 -6.08 -7.29 11.56
CA LYS A 465 -5.84 -6.12 12.38
C LYS A 465 -6.03 -4.82 11.60
N ILE A 466 -6.19 -4.83 10.29
CA ILE A 466 -6.37 -3.60 9.49
C ILE A 466 -7.85 -3.21 9.45
N HIS A 467 -8.15 -2.01 9.93
CA HIS A 467 -9.49 -1.44 9.99
C HIS A 467 -9.58 -0.16 9.19
N PHE A 468 -10.71 0.07 8.55
CA PHE A 468 -10.97 1.31 7.85
C PHE A 468 -11.50 2.39 8.82
N LYS A 469 -10.91 3.60 8.80
CA LYS A 469 -11.30 4.73 9.67
C LYS A 469 -11.30 6.06 8.90
N CYS A 470 -12.10 7.04 9.30
CA CYS A 470 -11.89 8.41 8.83
C CYS A 470 -10.66 9.03 9.52
N SER A 471 -10.09 10.10 8.97
CA SER A 471 -8.88 10.72 9.51
C SER A 471 -9.12 11.32 10.90
N CYS A 472 -10.33 11.77 11.22
CA CYS A 472 -10.73 12.15 12.57
C CYS A 472 -10.68 10.97 13.55
N HIS A 473 -11.37 9.86 13.30
CA HIS A 473 -11.33 8.68 14.19
C HIS A 473 -9.94 8.09 14.31
N HIS A 474 -9.18 8.06 13.21
CA HIS A 474 -7.76 7.67 13.23
C HIS A 474 -6.94 8.56 14.17
N LYS A 475 -7.16 9.88 14.15
CA LYS A 475 -6.47 10.82 15.06
C LYS A 475 -6.82 10.57 16.53
N LEU A 476 -8.08 10.23 16.83
CA LEU A 476 -8.53 9.98 18.21
C LEU A 476 -7.82 8.79 18.84
N ILE A 477 -7.65 7.71 18.06
CA ILE A 477 -6.92 6.51 18.50
C ILE A 477 -5.49 6.87 18.91
N HIS A 478 -4.86 7.76 18.15
CA HIS A 478 -3.48 8.24 18.37
C HIS A 478 -3.32 9.33 19.42
N THR A 479 -4.34 9.56 20.26
CA THR A 479 -4.31 10.58 21.32
C THR A 479 -4.62 10.01 22.70
N PRO A 480 -3.88 8.98 23.15
CA PRO A 480 -4.21 8.23 24.37
C PRO A 480 -4.19 9.10 25.64
N LEU A 481 -3.33 10.13 25.69
CA LEU A 481 -3.30 11.07 26.82
C LEU A 481 -4.55 11.96 26.87
N PHE A 482 -5.11 12.37 25.72
CA PHE A 482 -6.39 13.07 25.72
C PHE A 482 -7.49 12.16 26.25
N ASN A 483 -7.58 10.93 25.74
CA ASN A 483 -8.60 9.97 26.17
C ASN A 483 -8.51 9.67 27.67
N TYR A 484 -7.29 9.51 28.20
CA TYR A 484 -7.07 9.29 29.63
C TYR A 484 -7.55 10.48 30.46
N PHE A 485 -7.19 11.71 30.09
CA PHE A 485 -7.55 12.93 30.82
C PHE A 485 -8.86 13.58 30.34
N LYS A 486 -9.67 12.89 29.51
CA LYS A 486 -10.89 13.45 28.89
C LYS A 486 -11.85 14.01 29.94
N LYS A 487 -12.01 13.29 31.06
CA LYS A 487 -12.87 13.71 32.17
C LYS A 487 -12.54 15.10 32.72
N LEU A 488 -11.25 15.40 32.87
CA LEU A 488 -10.78 16.71 33.32
C LEU A 488 -10.85 17.74 32.19
N ILE A 489 -10.34 17.41 31.00
CA ILE A 489 -10.22 18.34 29.87
C ILE A 489 -11.59 18.80 29.36
N CYS A 490 -12.52 17.85 29.23
CA CYS A 490 -13.86 18.08 28.69
C CYS A 490 -14.92 18.25 29.78
N TRP A 491 -14.53 18.20 31.06
CA TRP A 491 -15.42 18.32 32.21
C TRP A 491 -16.59 17.32 32.16
N GLU A 492 -16.27 16.05 31.90
CA GLU A 492 -17.26 15.02 31.55
C GLU A 492 -17.85 14.33 32.79
N ASN A 493 -19.18 14.25 32.87
CA ASN A 493 -19.91 13.55 33.93
C ASN A 493 -19.45 14.01 35.34
N ILE A 494 -19.49 15.32 35.57
CA ILE A 494 -19.14 15.93 36.86
C ILE A 494 -20.40 15.98 37.74
N PRO A 495 -20.35 15.51 38.99
CA PRO A 495 -21.48 15.58 39.92
C PRO A 495 -22.07 16.99 40.02
N ASN A 496 -23.40 17.08 40.13
CA ASN A 496 -24.15 18.35 40.15
C ASN A 496 -23.79 19.26 41.34
N GLU A 497 -23.17 18.71 42.40
CA GLU A 497 -22.68 19.46 43.55
C GLU A 497 -21.44 20.33 43.24
N PHE A 498 -20.75 20.06 42.12
CA PHE A 498 -19.60 20.82 41.65
C PHE A 498 -19.99 21.78 40.51
N PRO A 499 -19.15 22.78 40.19
CA PRO A 499 -19.35 23.63 39.01
C PRO A 499 -19.49 22.79 37.74
N GLN A 500 -20.40 23.21 36.85
CA GLN A 500 -20.75 22.45 35.65
C GLN A 500 -19.91 22.84 34.43
N ASP A 501 -19.11 23.91 34.52
CA ASP A 501 -18.04 24.22 33.58
C ASP A 501 -16.70 24.36 34.34
N ILE A 502 -15.62 23.83 33.76
CA ILE A 502 -14.26 24.02 34.26
C ILE A 502 -13.90 25.51 34.34
N PHE A 503 -14.45 26.34 33.44
CA PHE A 503 -14.15 27.77 33.37
C PHE A 503 -14.93 28.62 34.39
N ASP A 504 -15.86 28.02 35.14
CA ASP A 504 -16.47 28.62 36.33
C ASP A 504 -15.48 28.66 37.51
N LEU A 505 -14.43 27.84 37.46
CA LEU A 505 -13.38 27.81 38.47
C LEU A 505 -12.34 28.92 38.24
N PRO A 506 -11.75 29.47 39.31
CA PRO A 506 -10.58 30.33 39.19
C PRO A 506 -9.39 29.59 38.58
N ALA A 507 -8.56 30.30 37.81
CA ALA A 507 -7.41 29.74 37.11
C ALA A 507 -6.50 28.92 38.04
N GLU A 508 -6.25 29.40 39.25
CA GLU A 508 -5.44 28.73 40.27
C GLU A 508 -5.99 27.35 40.63
N ILE A 509 -7.31 27.23 40.75
CA ILE A 509 -7.97 25.96 41.05
C ILE A 509 -7.86 25.01 39.86
N ILE A 510 -8.02 25.50 38.63
CA ILE A 510 -7.83 24.69 37.43
C ILE A 510 -6.41 24.12 37.38
N HIS A 511 -5.38 24.96 37.61
CA HIS A 511 -3.98 24.49 37.65
C HIS A 511 -3.74 23.48 38.77
N ILE A 512 -4.34 23.70 39.94
CA ILE A 512 -4.29 22.77 41.08
C ILE A 512 -4.92 21.42 40.75
N LEU A 513 -6.10 21.42 40.10
CA LEU A 513 -6.77 20.20 39.66
C LEU A 513 -5.90 19.42 38.69
N ILE A 514 -5.27 20.10 37.72
CA ILE A 514 -4.33 19.45 36.79
C ILE A 514 -3.17 18.80 37.55
N THR A 515 -2.54 19.51 38.49
CA THR A 515 -1.45 18.96 39.31
C THR A 515 -1.93 17.76 40.14
N ALA A 516 -3.08 17.85 40.79
CA ALA A 516 -3.63 16.79 41.64
C ALA A 516 -4.01 15.53 40.84
N CYS A 517 -4.60 15.72 39.66
CA CYS A 517 -4.92 14.64 38.73
C CYS A 517 -3.64 13.93 38.27
N LEU A 518 -2.60 14.68 37.89
CA LEU A 518 -1.31 14.11 37.48
C LEU A 518 -0.63 13.36 38.62
N GLY A 519 -0.68 13.89 39.84
CA GLY A 519 -0.09 13.24 41.02
C GLY A 519 -0.79 11.94 41.43
N SER A 520 -2.05 11.75 41.02
CA SER A 520 -2.84 10.55 41.32
C SER A 520 -3.04 9.64 40.11
N ALA A 521 -2.54 10.04 38.94
CA ALA A 521 -2.72 9.29 37.72
C ALA A 521 -1.89 8.00 37.72
N ASN A 522 -2.54 6.89 37.37
CA ASN A 522 -1.91 5.59 37.21
C ASN A 522 -1.12 5.50 35.88
N ILE A 523 0.04 6.16 35.83
CA ILE A 523 0.89 6.22 34.64
C ILE A 523 2.14 5.35 34.83
N GLN A 524 2.32 4.36 33.96
CA GLN A 524 3.51 3.50 33.93
C GLN A 524 4.54 4.07 32.97
N TYR A 525 5.68 4.53 33.49
CA TYR A 525 6.78 5.09 32.71
C TYR A 525 7.79 4.00 32.34
N ILE A 526 7.84 3.60 31.07
CA ILE A 526 8.70 2.51 30.59
C ILE A 526 9.93 3.09 29.89
N GLY A 527 11.12 2.85 30.43
CA GLY A 527 12.39 3.26 29.82
C GLY A 527 12.62 4.79 29.79
N ILE A 528 11.94 5.56 30.64
CA ILE A 528 12.07 7.03 30.71
C ILE A 528 13.00 7.40 31.87
N SER A 529 14.09 8.12 31.58
CA SER A 529 15.08 8.54 32.57
C SER A 529 14.68 9.79 33.37
N ASP A 530 13.92 10.70 32.77
CA ASP A 530 13.48 11.95 33.41
C ASP A 530 11.96 12.01 33.54
N ILE A 531 11.45 11.41 34.61
CA ILE A 531 10.02 11.38 34.93
C ILE A 531 9.47 12.80 35.15
N LYS A 532 10.25 13.70 35.76
CA LYS A 532 9.81 15.08 36.05
C LYS A 532 9.55 15.85 34.76
N LYS A 533 10.46 15.79 33.79
CA LYS A 533 10.27 16.38 32.46
C LYS A 533 9.07 15.78 31.74
N LYS A 534 8.84 14.47 31.89
CA LYS A 534 7.68 13.81 31.28
C LYS A 534 6.36 14.29 31.88
N ILE A 535 6.26 14.38 33.21
CA ILE A 535 5.08 14.92 33.91
C ILE A 535 4.81 16.36 33.46
N LEU A 536 5.85 17.19 33.38
CA LEU A 536 5.73 18.56 32.88
C LEU A 536 5.19 18.60 31.45
N GLY A 537 5.67 17.72 30.56
CA GLY A 537 5.14 17.56 29.21
C GLY A 537 3.66 17.19 29.18
N ILE A 538 3.21 16.27 30.04
CA ILE A 538 1.79 15.88 30.13
C ILE A 538 0.95 17.06 30.63
N ARG A 539 1.42 17.80 31.65
CA ARG A 539 0.76 19.02 32.13
C ARG A 539 0.54 20.02 30.99
N PHE A 540 1.55 20.24 30.16
CA PHE A 540 1.44 21.12 29.00
C PHE A 540 0.43 20.64 27.96
N ILE A 541 0.35 19.33 27.71
CA ILE A 541 -0.64 18.74 26.81
C ILE A 541 -2.07 18.97 27.32
N ILE A 542 -2.31 18.77 28.62
CA ILE A 542 -3.63 19.00 29.24
C ILE A 542 -4.02 20.48 29.11
N LEU A 543 -3.09 21.40 29.46
CA LEU A 543 -3.32 22.84 29.33
C LEU A 543 -3.59 23.24 27.87
N TYR A 544 -2.84 22.69 26.92
CA TYR A 544 -3.06 22.91 25.49
C TYR A 544 -4.49 22.54 25.09
N TYR A 545 -4.97 21.36 25.48
CA TYR A 545 -6.33 20.94 25.15
C TYR A 545 -7.39 21.81 25.84
N ILE A 546 -7.23 22.18 27.11
CA ILE A 546 -8.19 23.08 27.79
C ILE A 546 -8.27 24.45 27.07
N LYS A 547 -7.12 25.05 26.72
CA LYS A 547 -7.09 26.30 25.94
C LYS A 547 -7.77 26.14 24.58
N LYS A 548 -7.46 25.05 23.87
CA LYS A 548 -8.01 24.76 22.55
C LYS A 548 -9.53 24.57 22.62
N LYS A 549 -10.03 23.81 23.61
CA LYS A 549 -11.47 23.62 23.86
C LYS A 549 -12.14 24.97 24.07
N TYR A 550 -11.64 25.78 25.00
CA TYR A 550 -12.18 27.10 25.29
C TYR A 550 -12.30 27.99 24.04
N ILE A 551 -11.25 28.02 23.23
CA ILE A 551 -11.23 28.81 21.98
C ILE A 551 -12.26 28.27 20.99
N ILE A 552 -12.31 26.95 20.75
CA ILE A 552 -13.25 26.38 19.79
C ILE A 552 -14.70 26.52 20.28
N ASP A 553 -14.96 26.32 21.58
CA ASP A 553 -16.28 26.44 22.18
C ASP A 553 -16.81 27.88 22.06
N LEU A 554 -15.96 28.86 22.38
CA LEU A 554 -16.31 30.27 22.26
C LEU A 554 -16.50 30.69 20.80
N ILE A 555 -15.70 30.15 19.88
CA ILE A 555 -15.68 30.64 18.51
C ILE A 555 -16.72 29.95 17.63
N TYR A 556 -16.90 28.65 17.81
CA TYR A 556 -17.64 27.75 16.92
C TYR A 556 -18.70 26.91 17.65
N GLU A 557 -19.07 27.31 18.88
CA GLU A 557 -20.08 26.61 19.70
C GLU A 557 -19.72 25.14 19.96
N GLY A 558 -18.42 24.85 20.00
CA GLY A 558 -17.90 23.53 20.35
C GLY A 558 -18.08 22.48 19.27
N VAL A 559 -18.41 22.87 18.03
CA VAL A 559 -18.55 21.97 16.89
C VAL A 559 -17.67 22.39 15.73
N CYS A 560 -17.39 21.46 14.80
CA CYS A 560 -16.71 21.82 13.57
C CYS A 560 -17.58 22.81 12.77
N PRO A 561 -17.07 24.00 12.43
CA PRO A 561 -17.88 25.02 11.79
C PRO A 561 -18.36 24.66 10.38
N ILE A 562 -17.72 23.68 9.74
CA ILE A 562 -18.04 23.25 8.36
C ILE A 562 -19.02 22.08 8.37
N CYS A 563 -18.63 20.94 8.97
CA CYS A 563 -19.44 19.72 8.90
C CYS A 563 -20.47 19.60 10.02
N LYS A 564 -20.29 20.32 11.15
CA LYS A 564 -21.12 20.23 12.37
C LYS A 564 -21.21 18.83 13.02
N GLU A 565 -20.61 17.79 12.44
CA GLU A 565 -20.67 16.40 12.95
C GLU A 565 -19.76 16.16 14.16
N PHE A 566 -18.63 16.86 14.24
CA PHE A 566 -17.62 16.64 15.26
C PHE A 566 -17.66 17.74 16.31
N ASN A 567 -17.72 17.34 17.58
CA ASN A 567 -17.78 18.24 18.73
C ASN A 567 -16.51 18.17 19.62
N THR A 568 -16.26 19.20 20.42
CA THR A 568 -15.11 19.29 21.34
C THR A 568 -15.24 18.40 22.58
N LYS A 569 -16.46 18.04 23.00
CA LYS A 569 -16.70 17.16 24.15
C LYS A 569 -16.11 15.76 23.92
N ASP A 570 -16.29 15.22 22.71
CA ASP A 570 -15.90 13.86 22.38
C ASP A 570 -14.69 13.80 21.44
N HIS A 571 -14.43 14.86 20.67
CA HIS A 571 -13.50 14.79 19.54
C HIS A 571 -12.45 15.90 19.49
N LEU A 572 -12.23 16.66 20.57
CA LEU A 572 -11.29 17.79 20.60
C LEU A 572 -9.92 17.59 19.90
N PRO A 573 -9.27 16.42 19.95
CA PRO A 573 -7.97 16.23 19.31
C PRO A 573 -7.96 16.31 17.80
N ILE A 574 -9.11 16.12 17.14
CA ILE A 574 -9.20 16.11 15.67
C ILE A 574 -9.26 17.52 15.07
N PHE A 575 -9.48 18.55 15.88
CA PHE A 575 -9.56 19.91 15.38
C PHE A 575 -8.16 20.41 15.02
N GLU A 576 -7.91 20.74 13.78
CA GLU A 576 -6.63 21.26 13.29
C GLU A 576 -6.83 22.72 12.89
N PHE A 577 -5.80 23.54 13.10
CA PHE A 577 -5.81 24.92 12.63
C PHE A 577 -5.35 24.95 11.19
N ASN A 578 -6.16 25.52 10.32
CA ASN A 578 -5.85 25.69 8.90
C ASN A 578 -5.61 27.16 8.57
N HIS A 579 -4.61 27.44 7.74
CA HIS A 579 -4.25 28.80 7.33
C HIS A 579 -4.88 29.14 5.98
N LEU A 580 -5.45 30.35 5.82
CA LEU A 580 -5.97 30.80 4.52
C LEU A 580 -4.89 30.81 3.43
N THR A 581 -3.64 31.09 3.80
CA THR A 581 -2.52 31.12 2.85
C THR A 581 -2.27 29.76 2.20
N GLU A 582 -2.53 28.67 2.91
CA GLU A 582 -2.43 27.31 2.37
C GLU A 582 -3.57 27.01 1.41
N VAL A 583 -4.79 27.45 1.75
CA VAL A 583 -5.96 27.34 0.84
C VAL A 583 -5.72 28.11 -0.45
N LEU A 584 -5.23 29.35 -0.36
CA LEU A 584 -4.94 30.16 -1.54
C LEU A 584 -3.84 29.54 -2.42
N TYR A 585 -2.83 28.91 -1.80
CA TYR A 585 -1.81 28.17 -2.54
C TYR A 585 -2.40 26.96 -3.27
N ASP A 586 -3.24 26.16 -2.58
CA ASP A 586 -3.84 24.96 -3.16
C ASP A 586 -4.84 25.29 -4.30
N LEU A 587 -5.44 26.49 -4.25
CA LEU A 587 -6.25 27.07 -5.33
C LEU A 587 -5.42 27.69 -6.48
N GLY A 588 -4.08 27.59 -6.45
CA GLY A 588 -3.20 28.15 -7.50
C GLY A 588 -3.08 29.68 -7.46
N LYS A 589 -3.54 30.34 -6.39
CA LYS A 589 -3.56 31.80 -6.24
C LYS A 589 -2.29 32.37 -5.57
N LYS A 590 -1.30 31.52 -5.23
CA LYS A 590 0.01 31.93 -4.66
C LYS A 590 1.17 31.05 -5.15
N THR A 591 2.38 31.60 -5.21
CA THR A 591 3.61 30.88 -5.58
C THR A 591 4.29 30.20 -4.38
N SER A 592 5.15 29.20 -4.63
CA SER A 592 5.90 28.48 -3.58
C SER A 592 6.85 29.39 -2.77
N LYS A 593 7.55 30.32 -3.43
CA LYS A 593 8.43 31.30 -2.76
C LYS A 593 7.67 32.21 -1.78
N GLN A 594 6.44 32.60 -2.11
CA GLN A 594 5.59 33.39 -1.22
C GLN A 594 5.11 32.60 0.00
N ARG A 595 4.90 31.28 -0.15
CA ARG A 595 4.53 30.37 0.95
C ARG A 595 5.65 30.21 1.97
N ASP A 596 6.89 30.09 1.53
CA ASP A 596 8.04 29.87 2.42
C ASP A 596 8.39 31.12 3.24
N ILE A 597 8.24 32.32 2.66
CA ILE A 597 8.44 33.60 3.35
C ILE A 597 7.41 33.82 4.47
N GLU A 598 6.16 33.34 4.30
CA GLU A 598 5.11 33.39 5.32
C GLU A 598 5.30 32.32 6.41
N LYS A 599 5.73 31.09 6.04
CA LYS A 599 6.00 29.99 6.99
C LYS A 599 7.16 30.28 7.95
N ILE A 600 8.21 30.97 7.50
CA ILE A 600 9.37 31.33 8.35
C ILE A 600 8.97 32.30 9.48
N LYS A 601 7.81 32.97 9.39
CA LYS A 601 7.31 33.88 10.43
C LYS A 601 6.42 33.20 11.48
N GLU A 602 6.05 31.92 11.33
CA GLU A 602 5.05 31.25 12.18
C GLU A 602 5.57 30.00 12.90
N LYS A 603 6.25 30.19 14.04
CA LYS A 603 6.44 29.11 15.03
C LYS A 603 5.18 28.93 15.88
N SER A 604 4.08 28.50 15.28
CA SER A 604 2.74 28.39 15.89
C SER A 604 2.62 27.29 16.96
N ALA A 605 3.39 26.20 16.89
CA ALA A 605 3.31 25.13 17.90
C ALA A 605 3.92 25.49 19.27
N ILE A 606 5.00 26.30 19.28
CA ILE A 606 5.59 26.85 20.52
C ILE A 606 4.67 27.92 21.13
N SER A 607 3.82 28.54 20.30
CA SER A 607 2.94 29.64 20.72
C SER A 607 1.88 29.19 21.73
N PHE A 608 1.26 28.01 21.60
CA PHE A 608 0.16 27.61 22.49
C PHE A 608 0.55 27.37 23.94
N TYR A 609 1.79 26.93 24.18
CA TYR A 609 2.25 26.58 25.52
C TYR A 609 2.40 27.82 26.39
N ASN A 610 3.10 28.83 25.87
CA ASN A 610 3.44 30.03 26.63
C ASN A 610 2.39 31.13 26.52
N ASN A 611 1.59 31.14 25.47
CA ASN A 611 0.63 32.21 25.24
C ASN A 611 -0.70 31.96 25.99
N THR A 612 -1.30 33.04 26.44
CA THR A 612 -2.67 33.11 26.93
C THR A 612 -3.67 32.88 25.79
N CYS A 613 -4.93 32.55 26.11
CA CYS A 613 -5.97 32.34 25.10
C CYS A 613 -6.17 33.56 24.18
N SER A 614 -6.07 34.77 24.74
CA SER A 614 -6.14 36.02 24.00
C SER A 614 -4.98 36.19 23.01
N GLU A 615 -3.76 35.92 23.45
CA GLU A 615 -2.57 35.98 22.58
C GLU A 615 -2.63 34.92 21.48
N ILE A 616 -3.10 33.71 21.80
CA ILE A 616 -3.34 32.67 20.80
C ILE A 616 -4.32 33.16 19.75
N VAL A 617 -5.51 33.64 20.13
CA VAL A 617 -6.52 34.08 19.15
C VAL A 617 -6.01 35.23 18.29
N LYS A 618 -5.29 36.21 18.85
CA LYS A 618 -4.65 37.30 18.08
C LYS A 618 -3.63 36.77 17.07
N LEU A 619 -2.85 35.75 17.44
CA LEU A 619 -1.94 35.11 16.51
C LEU A 619 -2.72 34.41 15.40
N LEU A 620 -3.70 33.57 15.73
CA LEU A 620 -4.52 32.83 14.76
C LEU A 620 -5.25 33.77 13.78
N GLU A 621 -5.78 34.89 14.28
CA GLU A 621 -6.39 35.95 13.46
C GLU A 621 -5.37 36.57 12.48
N LYS A 622 -4.15 36.86 12.95
CA LYS A 622 -3.08 37.37 12.08
C LYS A 622 -2.71 36.38 10.97
N GLN A 623 -2.82 35.07 11.22
CA GLN A 623 -2.59 34.02 10.21
C GLN A 623 -3.77 33.88 9.24
N LYS A 624 -4.89 34.59 9.50
CA LYS A 624 -6.15 34.49 8.77
C LYS A 624 -6.60 33.03 8.65
N GLY A 625 -6.69 32.31 9.76
CA GLY A 625 -7.06 30.89 9.76
C GLY A 625 -8.25 30.56 10.66
N GLY A 626 -8.56 29.27 10.77
CA GLY A 626 -9.65 28.76 11.61
C GLY A 626 -9.46 27.31 12.04
N TYR A 627 -10.14 26.91 13.11
CA TYR A 627 -10.16 25.51 13.54
C TYR A 627 -11.25 24.73 12.82
N ILE A 628 -10.86 23.58 12.28
CA ILE A 628 -11.75 22.67 11.56
C ILE A 628 -11.41 21.23 11.91
N CYS A 629 -12.34 20.30 11.73
CA CYS A 629 -12.01 18.89 11.92
C CYS A 629 -11.00 18.42 10.87
N ARG A 630 -10.22 17.40 11.21
CA ARG A 630 -9.17 16.83 10.36
C ARG A 630 -9.68 16.38 8.98
N ASP A 631 -10.92 15.91 8.91
CA ASP A 631 -11.52 15.48 7.65
C ASP A 631 -11.80 16.67 6.72
N CYS A 632 -12.35 17.78 7.24
CA CYS A 632 -12.48 19.03 6.48
C CYS A 632 -11.12 19.62 6.10
N HIS A 633 -10.15 19.55 7.01
CA HIS A 633 -8.79 20.02 6.76
C HIS A 633 -8.15 19.31 5.56
N ARG A 634 -8.24 17.98 5.51
CA ARG A 634 -7.71 17.21 4.38
C ARG A 634 -8.42 17.49 3.06
N THR A 635 -9.74 17.71 3.09
CA THR A 635 -10.50 18.12 1.89
C THR A 635 -9.97 19.44 1.34
N ILE A 636 -9.70 20.43 2.19
CA ILE A 636 -9.21 21.74 1.74
C ILE A 636 -7.86 21.62 1.02
N HIS A 637 -6.97 20.75 1.51
CA HIS A 637 -5.66 20.49 0.88
C HIS A 637 -5.72 19.54 -0.32
N THR A 638 -6.91 19.16 -0.75
CA THR A 638 -7.11 18.43 -2.00
C THR A 638 -7.05 19.41 -3.17
N LYS A 639 -6.30 19.08 -4.23
CA LYS A 639 -6.44 19.79 -5.51
C LYS A 639 -7.74 19.38 -6.19
N ARG A 640 -8.64 20.34 -6.44
CA ARG A 640 -9.94 20.13 -7.10
C ARG A 640 -9.83 19.34 -8.40
N GLU A 641 -8.85 19.66 -9.24
CA GLU A 641 -8.58 19.00 -10.52
C GLU A 641 -8.34 17.48 -10.40
N ARG A 642 -7.86 17.00 -9.24
CA ARG A 642 -7.58 15.57 -9.04
C ARG A 642 -8.84 14.74 -8.85
N ILE A 643 -9.97 15.34 -8.49
CA ILE A 643 -11.24 14.62 -8.25
C ILE A 643 -11.64 13.84 -9.51
N ASN A 644 -11.58 14.50 -10.67
CA ASN A 644 -11.97 13.92 -11.97
C ASN A 644 -11.00 12.82 -12.45
N MET A 645 -9.80 12.76 -11.86
CA MET A 645 -8.82 11.73 -12.18
C MET A 645 -8.98 10.50 -11.28
N ILE A 646 -9.54 10.67 -10.09
CA ILE A 646 -9.69 9.63 -9.07
C ILE A 646 -10.98 8.83 -9.31
N TYR A 647 -12.09 9.50 -9.62
CA TYR A 647 -13.39 8.86 -9.85
C TYR A 647 -13.70 8.80 -11.36
N ASP A 648 -14.22 7.65 -11.82
CA ASP A 648 -14.65 7.48 -13.22
C ASP A 648 -16.13 7.85 -13.43
N ASP A 649 -16.95 7.79 -12.37
CA ASP A 649 -18.38 8.09 -12.41
C ASP A 649 -18.61 9.62 -12.38
N TYR A 650 -19.31 10.13 -13.39
CA TYR A 650 -19.62 11.55 -13.56
C TYR A 650 -20.44 12.12 -12.40
N ASP A 651 -21.46 11.39 -11.94
CA ASP A 651 -22.31 11.83 -10.84
C ASP A 651 -21.51 11.88 -9.55
N ARG A 652 -20.61 10.89 -9.38
CA ARG A 652 -19.69 10.87 -8.23
C ARG A 652 -18.72 12.05 -8.24
N VAL A 653 -18.15 12.37 -9.41
CA VAL A 653 -17.27 13.53 -9.58
C VAL A 653 -18.00 14.82 -9.19
N LYS A 654 -19.25 14.99 -9.65
CA LYS A 654 -20.05 16.19 -9.36
C LYS A 654 -20.32 16.34 -7.86
N ILE A 655 -20.69 15.25 -7.18
CA ILE A 655 -20.91 15.23 -5.72
C ILE A 655 -19.65 15.66 -4.97
N GLU A 656 -18.48 15.10 -5.32
CA GLU A 656 -17.22 15.39 -4.65
C GLU A 656 -16.73 16.83 -4.91
N GLN A 657 -16.96 17.38 -6.10
CA GLN A 657 -16.65 18.77 -6.40
C GLN A 657 -17.54 19.73 -5.59
N ILE A 658 -18.84 19.44 -5.48
CA ILE A 658 -19.77 20.23 -4.66
C ILE A 658 -19.35 20.20 -3.19
N ASP A 659 -19.02 19.02 -2.65
CA ASP A 659 -18.54 18.88 -1.27
C ASP A 659 -17.22 19.65 -1.03
N TYR A 660 -16.30 19.61 -1.99
CA TYR A 660 -15.07 20.40 -1.95
C TYR A 660 -15.37 21.90 -1.90
N ASP A 661 -16.20 22.40 -2.83
CA ASP A 661 -16.55 23.82 -2.92
C ASP A 661 -17.28 24.31 -1.65
N ASN A 662 -18.23 23.51 -1.14
CA ASN A 662 -18.94 23.78 0.10
C ASN A 662 -17.99 23.80 1.32
N THR A 663 -16.99 22.90 1.34
CA THR A 663 -15.98 22.87 2.40
C THR A 663 -15.10 24.11 2.37
N ILE A 664 -14.65 24.52 1.18
CA ILE A 664 -13.84 25.74 1.00
C ILE A 664 -14.65 26.97 1.42
N LYS A 665 -15.88 27.10 0.94
CA LYS A 665 -16.78 28.20 1.31
C LYS A 665 -17.01 28.23 2.82
N GLY A 666 -17.39 27.10 3.40
CA GLY A 666 -17.60 26.99 4.84
C GLY A 666 -16.35 27.33 5.66
N PHE A 667 -15.16 27.01 5.18
CA PHE A 667 -13.91 27.44 5.83
C PHE A 667 -13.73 28.95 5.78
N LEU A 668 -13.91 29.58 4.61
CA LEU A 668 -13.77 31.03 4.42
C LEU A 668 -14.76 31.81 5.29
N ASP A 669 -16.01 31.33 5.37
CA ASP A 669 -17.07 31.96 6.17
C ASP A 669 -16.80 31.85 7.69
N ASN A 670 -15.89 30.97 8.12
CA ASN A 670 -15.61 30.68 9.53
C ASN A 670 -14.16 30.97 9.94
N LEU A 671 -13.47 31.83 9.18
CA LEU A 671 -12.17 32.35 9.59
C LEU A 671 -12.30 33.17 10.88
N ILE A 672 -11.25 33.17 11.68
CA ILE A 672 -11.21 33.92 12.94
C ILE A 672 -11.01 35.40 12.62
N TYR A 673 -12.04 36.22 12.86
CA TYR A 673 -12.02 37.68 12.68
C TYR A 673 -12.39 38.41 13.97
N SER A 674 -11.64 39.48 14.30
CA SER A 674 -11.92 40.56 15.26
C SER A 674 -12.83 40.17 16.42
N LYS A 675 -12.48 39.09 17.13
CA LYS A 675 -13.23 38.68 18.31
C LYS A 675 -12.76 39.54 19.47
N ASN A 676 -13.71 40.32 20.02
CA ASN A 676 -13.60 41.02 21.29
C ASN A 676 -12.72 40.23 22.26
N SER A 677 -11.79 40.90 22.94
CA SER A 677 -10.71 40.28 23.71
C SER A 677 -11.20 39.08 24.54
N ILE A 678 -10.97 37.90 23.99
CA ILE A 678 -11.27 36.62 24.63
C ILE A 678 -10.61 36.63 26.02
N ARG A 679 -11.39 36.30 27.05
CA ARG A 679 -10.88 36.19 28.43
C ARG A 679 -9.76 35.15 28.50
N ASN A 680 -8.87 35.30 29.48
CA ASN A 680 -7.81 34.34 29.76
C ASN A 680 -8.16 33.47 30.97
N PRO A 681 -8.97 32.40 30.82
CA PRO A 681 -9.46 31.61 31.96
C PRO A 681 -8.35 30.86 32.71
N LEU A 682 -7.18 30.66 32.08
CA LEU A 682 -6.04 29.96 32.68
C LEU A 682 -4.92 30.90 33.14
N LYS A 683 -5.10 32.24 33.01
CA LYS A 683 -4.11 33.21 33.49
C LYS A 683 -4.23 33.32 35.01
N THR A 684 -3.21 32.86 35.71
CA THR A 684 -3.13 32.91 37.16
C THR A 684 -2.77 34.31 37.65
N GLN A 685 -3.21 34.66 38.85
CA GLN A 685 -2.81 35.86 39.57
C GLN A 685 -1.48 35.65 40.32
N PHE A 686 -1.00 34.41 40.43
CA PHE A 686 0.26 34.02 41.08
C PHE A 686 0.76 32.65 40.61
N ASP A 687 2.04 32.35 40.89
CA ASP A 687 2.71 31.15 40.34
C ASP A 687 2.91 29.98 41.33
N ARG A 688 2.60 30.14 42.63
CA ARG A 688 2.86 29.10 43.67
C ARG A 688 1.61 28.33 44.10
N HIS A 689 0.83 27.84 43.14
CA HIS A 689 -0.42 27.11 43.39
C HIS A 689 -0.23 25.78 44.14
N ASP A 690 0.91 25.11 44.00
CA ASP A 690 1.19 23.85 44.71
C ASP A 690 1.30 24.06 46.23
N SER A 691 1.85 25.20 46.66
CA SER A 691 1.91 25.57 48.08
C SER A 691 0.52 25.90 48.62
N PHE A 692 -0.32 26.55 47.82
CA PHE A 692 -1.72 26.82 48.18
C PHE A 692 -2.52 25.52 48.35
N LEU A 693 -2.37 24.55 47.43
CA LEU A 693 -2.99 23.24 47.53
C LEU A 693 -2.59 22.51 48.82
N LYS A 694 -1.28 22.39 49.09
CA LYS A 694 -0.78 21.70 50.30
C LYS A 694 -1.37 22.30 51.56
N TRP A 695 -1.46 23.62 51.61
CA TRP A 695 -2.02 24.30 52.76
C TRP A 695 -3.53 24.10 52.88
N LEU A 696 -4.27 24.20 51.77
CA LEU A 696 -5.72 24.04 51.76
C LEU A 696 -6.12 22.62 52.23
N LEU A 697 -5.37 21.60 51.80
CA LEU A 697 -5.51 20.22 52.28
C LEU A 697 -5.18 20.10 53.77
N ALA A 698 -4.04 20.63 54.21
CA ALA A 698 -3.64 20.59 55.62
C ALA A 698 -4.66 21.26 56.54
N LEU A 699 -5.19 22.42 56.14
CA LEU A 699 -6.23 23.11 56.90
C LEU A 699 -7.48 22.24 57.00
N TYR A 700 -7.92 21.61 55.91
CA TYR A 700 -9.09 20.74 55.91
C TYR A 700 -8.91 19.51 56.78
N ASP A 701 -7.76 18.84 56.68
CA ASP A 701 -7.50 17.63 57.45
C ASP A 701 -7.41 17.95 58.96
N LEU A 702 -6.74 19.05 59.34
CA LEU A 702 -6.73 19.54 60.72
C LEU A 702 -8.14 19.95 61.20
N SER A 703 -8.90 20.68 60.37
CA SER A 703 -10.27 21.09 60.68
C SER A 703 -11.21 19.88 60.80
N LYS A 704 -10.98 18.81 60.03
CA LYS A 704 -11.75 17.57 60.13
C LYS A 704 -11.48 16.85 61.46
N ASN A 705 -10.23 16.87 61.93
CA ASN A 705 -9.82 16.19 63.16
C ASN A 705 -10.25 16.94 64.42
N LYS A 706 -10.17 18.29 64.43
CA LYS A 706 -10.61 19.13 65.54
C LYS A 706 -12.11 19.45 65.53
N GLY A 707 -12.73 19.42 64.36
CA GLY A 707 -14.07 19.95 64.13
C GLY A 707 -14.00 21.28 63.39
N PHE A 708 -14.83 21.43 62.36
CA PHE A 708 -14.74 22.55 61.42
C PHE A 708 -15.05 23.94 62.02
N ASN A 709 -15.62 23.97 63.23
CA ASN A 709 -15.91 25.20 63.97
C ASN A 709 -14.75 25.59 64.90
N GLU A 710 -13.75 24.73 65.07
CA GLU A 710 -12.55 25.02 65.84
C GLU A 710 -11.49 25.65 64.94
N GLY A 711 -10.96 26.80 65.36
CA GLY A 711 -9.94 27.51 64.61
C GLY A 711 -8.62 26.75 64.63
N ILE A 712 -7.97 26.65 63.46
CA ILE A 712 -6.63 26.07 63.36
C ILE A 712 -5.60 27.17 63.57
N THR A 713 -4.61 26.95 64.43
CA THR A 713 -3.54 27.91 64.65
C THR A 713 -2.45 27.80 63.58
N ARG A 714 -1.63 28.84 63.46
CA ARG A 714 -0.46 28.82 62.56
C ARG A 714 0.57 27.76 62.97
N GLN A 715 0.71 27.49 64.26
CA GLN A 715 1.65 26.48 64.78
C GLN A 715 1.21 25.09 64.34
N GLU A 716 -0.07 24.77 64.46
CA GLU A 716 -0.63 23.47 64.07
C GLU A 716 -0.45 23.20 62.57
N LEU A 717 -0.71 24.20 61.72
CA LEU A 717 -0.45 24.09 60.28
C LEU A 717 1.03 23.87 59.97
N ARG A 718 1.93 24.50 60.73
CA ARG A 718 3.38 24.36 60.54
C ARG A 718 3.86 22.97 60.92
N GLU A 719 3.38 22.45 62.04
CA GLU A 719 3.67 21.10 62.52
C GLU A 719 3.17 20.06 61.51
N HIS A 720 1.93 20.23 61.02
CA HIS A 720 1.34 19.32 60.03
C HIS A 720 2.07 19.33 58.67
N LEU A 721 2.50 20.49 58.18
CA LEU A 721 3.16 20.60 56.86
C LEU A 721 4.66 20.29 56.88
N ASN A 722 5.27 20.16 58.05
CA ASN A 722 6.69 19.86 58.28
C ASN A 722 7.66 20.73 57.43
N ASN A 723 7.28 21.98 57.12
CA ASN A 723 8.04 22.87 56.22
C ASN A 723 7.89 24.35 56.61
N ARG A 724 9.00 25.01 56.96
CA ARG A 724 9.06 26.44 57.34
C ARG A 724 8.83 27.41 56.17
N GLY A 725 8.87 26.99 54.91
CA GLY A 725 8.70 27.90 53.75
C GLY A 725 7.24 28.13 53.33
N ALA A 726 6.36 27.15 53.57
CA ALA A 726 5.01 27.14 53.03
C ALA A 726 4.05 28.16 53.70
N TYR A 727 4.32 28.56 54.95
CA TYR A 727 3.41 29.41 55.72
C TYR A 727 3.38 30.88 55.25
N LYS A 728 4.47 31.40 54.67
CA LYS A 728 4.58 32.84 54.35
C LYS A 728 3.61 33.26 53.23
N TYR A 729 3.18 32.29 52.43
CA TYR A 729 2.50 32.49 51.16
C TYR A 729 1.05 32.99 51.25
N ILE A 730 0.30 32.54 52.26
CA ILE A 730 -1.13 32.91 52.41
C ILE A 730 -1.34 34.36 52.79
N PHE A 731 -0.33 34.95 53.43
CA PHE A 731 -0.35 36.34 53.86
C PHE A 731 0.02 37.30 52.73
N GLU A 732 0.76 36.85 51.71
CA GLU A 732 1.17 37.68 50.57
C GLU A 732 0.03 37.90 49.55
N LYS A 733 -1.02 37.05 49.54
CA LYS A 733 -2.14 37.10 48.57
C LYS A 733 -3.52 36.86 49.20
N ARG A 734 -3.80 37.58 50.28
CA ARG A 734 -5.00 37.50 51.12
C ARG A 734 -6.35 37.43 50.35
N LYS A 735 -6.52 38.21 49.27
CA LYS A 735 -7.78 38.30 48.49
C LYS A 735 -8.28 36.98 47.87
N ILE A 736 -7.38 36.06 47.47
CA ILE A 736 -7.80 34.77 46.89
C ILE A 736 -8.03 33.75 47.99
N SER A 737 -7.10 33.65 48.93
CA SER A 737 -7.19 32.74 50.07
C SER A 737 -8.45 32.97 50.89
N GLU A 738 -8.86 34.22 51.06
CA GLU A 738 -10.09 34.59 51.79
C GLU A 738 -11.38 34.10 51.15
N LYS A 739 -11.39 33.70 49.88
CA LYS A 739 -12.56 33.04 49.27
C LYS A 739 -12.80 31.65 49.85
N TYR A 740 -11.74 30.96 50.24
CA TYR A 740 -11.78 29.56 50.68
C TYR A 740 -11.56 29.41 52.19
N ILE A 741 -11.03 30.45 52.83
CA ILE A 741 -10.53 30.44 54.20
C ILE A 741 -11.03 31.70 54.89
N LYS A 742 -11.48 31.59 56.14
CA LYS A 742 -11.72 32.74 57.02
C LYS A 742 -10.51 32.88 57.94
N ILE A 743 -9.94 34.07 57.98
CA ILE A 743 -8.78 34.40 58.84
C ILE A 743 -9.29 35.32 59.94
N VAL A 744 -9.16 34.89 61.19
CA VAL A 744 -9.46 35.71 62.37
C VAL A 744 -8.14 36.12 63.00
N ALA A 745 -7.78 37.40 62.83
CA ALA A 745 -6.54 37.94 63.38
C ALA A 745 -6.64 37.97 64.91
N GLY A 746 -5.63 37.40 65.59
CA GLY A 746 -5.48 37.52 67.02
C GLY A 746 -4.90 38.89 67.41
N ARG A 747 -5.17 39.38 68.63
CA ARG A 747 -4.64 40.67 69.11
C ARG A 747 -3.14 40.57 69.39
N GLN A 748 -2.34 41.42 68.75
CA GLN A 748 -0.87 41.46 68.91
C GLN A 748 -0.42 41.70 70.36
N THR A 749 -1.25 42.33 71.18
CA THR A 749 -0.93 42.72 72.56
C THR A 749 -1.45 41.74 73.62
N GLY A 750 -2.18 40.68 73.25
CA GLY A 750 -2.88 39.80 74.20
C GLY A 750 -2.58 38.30 74.13
N GLY A 751 -1.62 37.86 73.31
CA GLY A 751 -1.26 36.44 73.19
C GLY A 751 -2.24 35.56 72.39
N GLU A 752 -3.31 36.14 71.84
CA GLU A 752 -4.26 35.41 71.00
C GLU A 752 -3.62 35.03 69.66
N SER A 753 -3.58 33.73 69.35
CA SER A 753 -3.10 33.24 68.06
C SER A 753 -4.07 33.58 66.93
N THR A 754 -3.54 33.87 65.74
CA THR A 754 -4.38 33.96 64.53
C THR A 754 -4.97 32.60 64.20
N LEU A 755 -6.28 32.56 63.96
CA LEU A 755 -7.03 31.35 63.68
C LEU A 755 -7.47 31.30 62.21
N TYR A 756 -7.35 30.13 61.61
CA TYR A 756 -7.78 29.84 60.24
C TYR A 756 -8.95 28.86 60.25
N TYR A 757 -9.98 29.16 59.49
CA TYR A 757 -11.15 28.31 59.32
C TYR A 757 -11.38 28.05 57.84
N ILE A 758 -11.71 26.82 57.48
CA ILE A 758 -12.07 26.51 56.10
C ILE A 758 -13.54 26.89 55.83
N LYS A 759 -13.77 27.67 54.78
CA LYS A 759 -15.11 28.06 54.35
C LYS A 759 -15.81 26.93 53.59
N PRO A 760 -17.15 26.94 53.45
CA PRO A 760 -17.89 25.98 52.64
C PRO A 760 -17.33 25.84 51.21
N GLU A 761 -16.94 26.94 50.58
CA GLU A 761 -16.33 26.95 49.24
C GLU A 761 -14.98 26.21 49.24
N GLY A 762 -14.17 26.40 50.27
CA GLY A 762 -12.91 25.68 50.46
C GLY A 762 -13.14 24.17 50.59
N LYS A 763 -14.16 23.75 51.35
CA LYS A 763 -14.55 22.35 51.48
C LYS A 763 -14.96 21.76 50.12
N LYS A 764 -15.82 22.46 49.37
CA LYS A 764 -16.27 22.05 48.03
C LYS A 764 -15.10 21.85 47.06
N ILE A 765 -14.13 22.76 47.04
CA ILE A 765 -12.93 22.62 46.19
C ILE A 765 -12.10 21.39 46.60
N ILE A 766 -11.94 21.13 47.89
CA ILE A 766 -11.20 19.95 48.36
C ILE A 766 -11.92 18.66 48.01
N HIS A 767 -13.25 18.63 48.13
CA HIS A 767 -14.06 17.50 47.67
C HIS A 767 -13.90 17.26 46.17
N LEU A 768 -13.89 18.34 45.37
CA LEU A 768 -13.63 18.25 43.92
C LEU A 768 -12.22 17.71 43.62
N ILE A 769 -11.20 18.16 44.35
CA ILE A 769 -9.83 17.64 44.23
C ILE A 769 -9.81 16.15 44.57
N LYS A 770 -10.36 15.75 45.73
CA LYS A 770 -10.39 14.35 46.17
C LYS A 770 -11.16 13.46 45.18
N TYR A 771 -12.28 13.94 44.65
CA TYR A 771 -13.05 13.27 43.61
C TYR A 771 -12.20 12.94 42.37
N PHE A 772 -11.47 13.92 41.84
CA PHE A 772 -10.59 13.68 40.69
C PHE A 772 -9.39 12.79 41.04
N GLN A 773 -8.81 12.94 42.23
CA GLN A 773 -7.72 12.07 42.68
C GLN A 773 -8.17 10.61 42.75
N GLU A 774 -9.33 10.34 43.36
CA GLU A 774 -9.92 9.00 43.45
C GLU A 774 -10.23 8.43 42.07
N TYR A 775 -10.84 9.24 41.19
CA TYR A 775 -11.09 8.82 39.81
C TYR A 775 -9.80 8.38 39.11
N PHE A 776 -8.78 9.23 39.06
CA PHE A 776 -7.53 8.95 38.33
C PHE A 776 -6.65 7.88 38.97
N LYS A 777 -6.78 7.66 40.29
CA LYS A 777 -6.13 6.56 41.00
C LYS A 777 -6.72 5.21 40.62
N ASN A 778 -8.05 5.16 40.40
CA ASN A 778 -8.78 3.94 40.07
C ASN A 778 -8.93 3.70 38.56
N THR A 779 -8.54 4.65 37.71
CA THR A 779 -8.52 4.48 36.25
C THR A 779 -7.49 3.44 35.82
N THR A 780 -7.83 2.65 34.80
CA THR A 780 -6.94 1.66 34.16
C THR A 780 -5.58 2.29 33.82
N PRO A 781 -4.45 1.65 34.17
CA PRO A 781 -3.13 2.21 33.92
C PRO A 781 -2.88 2.54 32.45
N ILE A 782 -2.19 3.65 32.19
CA ILE A 782 -1.67 4.00 30.86
C ILE A 782 -0.15 3.80 30.83
N ARG A 783 0.35 3.08 29.82
CA ARG A 783 1.78 2.86 29.60
C ARG A 783 2.36 3.94 28.67
N LEU A 784 3.42 4.60 29.12
CA LEU A 784 4.17 5.58 28.32
C LEU A 784 5.61 5.11 28.16
N GLY A 785 5.98 4.73 26.93
CA GLY A 785 7.37 4.40 26.57
C GLY A 785 8.21 5.63 26.20
N LYS A 786 9.48 5.40 25.81
CA LYS A 786 10.31 6.43 25.17
C LYS A 786 9.59 6.98 23.93
N MET A 787 9.17 8.24 23.98
CA MET A 787 8.91 9.02 22.78
C MET A 787 10.29 9.47 22.27
N LYS A 788 10.75 8.94 21.13
CA LYS A 788 11.91 9.51 20.43
C LYS A 788 11.54 10.84 19.80
#